data_AF-A0A5N5Q7M1-F1
#
_entry.id   AF-A0A5N5Q7M1-F1
#
_cell.length_a   1.000
_cell.length_b   1.000
_cell.length_c   1.000
_cell.angle_alpha   90.00
_cell.angle_beta   90.00
_cell.angle_gamma   90.00
#
_symmetry.space_group_name_H-M   'P 1'
#
loop_
_entity.id
_entity.type
_entity.pdbx_description
1 polymer ?
#
loop_
_entity_poly.entity_id
_entity_poly.type
_entity_poly.pdbx_seq_one_letter_code
_entity_poly.pdbx_strand_id
1 'polypeptide(L)'
;MNRTMTARRVAARAAPVGSFQRYLESMCQRDRLVACLTTSFDGLEACGNAELEAKTIMLHGDNRLVRCCWSTCEGKSEEETASLDDQFLCSTLQDGVADTTGLVCGECRKKYVRTAIAKRKSSEKALLLRPAVQLELVGEMIAGETRSKMLGFAQKSQLLLIVGQTLKSQSLLDLTRDLADAIHARSGAVIYVAQEPLRGRNSFSHIDAQLQLDSAGLVTRVTEAMNNFVPLPVEEIGILNNELPPTAQEEDPHYPGEVCEHCLCGVPEYLIKCVVCMSCFCFRRINYDESSSAPLDDAGSVRPIDEPGEDDPFPFEDACVILNHYSADGYRPPLEQAKADFKCLDCWDRSVKGLYPHFVKPVPRLRQEGEAQSWPRMAVLLYYIEQFWPIATHLTNLITARWAIKGWACQVQPVKLETLHEKKPVFMNMTWEEGSYSVFVVYLTHGLSDEQGYQLTEATALQPVEFLNQTLAVPSEILRKARNTQGFLLSCGHPLRHSGFVASLQQWFEKGPFDTLLGAMNTRLSVAYMLNLIARLSTCMVERGPNVTETMFQMWLTDSVAASHTDVLCFARGREPTLWLYAPFQSRPLGKPLPSIMSTCSCPDMPTDRHQALRRLNSRKAWEVDHNGADGVALRDVVVKATCTVCRQMWPLPSEHLAGTLRKYGGTFAAVVPYLAPS
;
A
#
# COMPACT_ATOMS: atom_id res chain seq x y z
N MET A 1 -1.53 38.49 -4.08
CA MET A 1 -0.69 37.47 -3.40
C MET A 1 0.05 38.04 -2.20
N ASN A 2 0.99 39.00 -2.36
CA ASN A 2 1.79 39.53 -1.24
C ASN A 2 0.95 40.02 -0.05
N ARG A 3 -0.04 40.90 -0.28
CA ARG A 3 -0.94 41.40 0.78
C ARG A 3 -1.66 40.26 1.53
N THR A 4 -2.20 39.28 0.80
CA THR A 4 -2.87 38.10 1.38
C THR A 4 -1.92 37.26 2.23
N MET A 5 -0.70 37.03 1.74
CA MET A 5 0.31 36.24 2.46
C MET A 5 0.85 37.00 3.68
N THR A 6 1.00 38.32 3.60
CA THR A 6 1.32 39.18 4.74
C THR A 6 0.23 39.10 5.80
N ALA A 7 -1.05 39.23 5.42
CA ALA A 7 -2.17 39.09 6.36
C ALA A 7 -2.16 37.72 7.05
N ARG A 8 -1.89 36.64 6.31
CA ARG A 8 -1.72 35.29 6.88
C ARG A 8 -0.51 35.19 7.81
N ARG A 9 0.63 35.78 7.47
CA ARG A 9 1.83 35.82 8.32
C ARG A 9 1.56 36.54 9.64
N VAL A 10 0.88 37.69 9.59
CA VAL A 10 0.51 38.47 10.78
C VAL A 10 -0.46 37.67 11.65
N ALA A 11 -1.47 37.04 11.04
CA ALA A 11 -2.39 36.17 11.76
C ALA A 11 -1.70 34.97 12.40
N ALA A 12 -0.76 34.33 11.70
CA ALA A 12 0.02 33.19 12.22
C ALA A 12 0.85 33.57 13.44
N ARG A 13 1.53 34.72 13.43
CA ARG A 13 2.27 35.23 14.60
C ARG A 13 1.39 35.46 15.83
N ALA A 14 0.13 35.83 15.62
CA ALA A 14 -0.83 36.04 16.69
C ALA A 14 -1.58 34.76 17.09
N ALA A 15 -1.40 33.65 16.36
CA ALA A 15 -2.11 32.41 16.62
C ALA A 15 -1.58 31.75 17.90
N PRO A 16 -2.47 31.22 18.76
CA PRO A 16 -2.04 30.48 19.94
C PRO A 16 -1.36 29.17 19.54
N VAL A 17 -0.35 28.76 20.30
CA VAL A 17 0.33 27.47 20.11
C VAL A 17 -0.67 26.34 20.34
N GLY A 18 -0.90 25.52 19.31
CA GLY A 18 -1.81 24.37 19.35
C GLY A 18 -1.30 23.22 20.22
N SER A 19 -2.18 22.28 20.56
CA SER A 19 -1.82 21.08 21.33
C SER A 19 -0.80 20.20 20.58
N PHE A 20 -0.90 20.13 19.25
CA PHE A 20 0.02 19.37 18.41
C PHE A 20 1.44 19.97 18.39
N GLN A 21 1.56 21.30 18.32
CA GLN A 21 2.86 21.98 18.41
C GLN A 21 3.52 21.71 19.77
N ARG A 22 2.77 21.82 20.89
CA ARG A 22 3.29 21.48 22.23
C ARG A 22 3.72 20.01 22.33
N TYR A 23 3.01 19.12 21.64
CA TYR A 23 3.41 17.72 21.55
C TYR A 23 4.73 17.54 20.79
N LEU A 24 4.92 18.23 19.66
CA LEU A 24 6.20 18.23 18.93
C LEU A 24 7.35 18.78 19.78
N GLU A 25 7.13 19.88 20.50
CA GLU A 25 8.10 20.44 21.44
C GLU A 25 8.49 19.41 22.52
N SER A 26 7.51 18.74 23.13
CA SER A 26 7.73 17.69 24.12
C SER A 26 8.52 16.50 23.55
N MET A 27 8.19 16.08 22.33
CA MET A 27 8.92 15.00 21.64
C MET A 27 10.35 15.41 21.28
N CYS A 28 10.56 16.69 20.94
CA CYS A 28 11.89 17.26 20.69
C CYS A 28 12.73 17.27 21.97
N GLN A 29 12.20 17.81 23.07
CA GLN A 29 12.88 17.87 24.37
C GLN A 29 13.26 16.49 24.92
N ARG A 30 12.51 15.45 24.56
CA ARG A 30 12.78 14.05 24.95
C ARG A 30 13.69 13.32 23.97
N ASP A 31 14.25 14.01 22.98
CA ASP A 31 15.04 13.47 21.87
C ASP A 31 14.37 12.29 21.12
N ARG A 32 13.03 12.32 21.06
CA ARG A 32 12.22 11.34 20.30
C ARG A 32 11.83 11.84 18.92
N LEU A 33 11.95 13.15 18.68
CA LEU A 33 11.74 13.76 17.37
C LEU A 33 13.09 13.91 16.65
N VAL A 34 13.25 13.15 15.55
CA VAL A 34 14.43 13.23 14.68
C VAL A 34 14.36 14.44 13.75
N ALA A 35 13.21 14.63 13.10
CA ALA A 35 12.92 15.75 12.20
C ALA A 35 11.41 15.99 12.09
N CYS A 36 11.02 17.23 11.81
CA CYS A 36 9.65 17.61 11.46
C CYS A 36 9.63 18.10 10.01
N LEU A 37 8.87 17.43 9.14
CA LEU A 37 8.68 17.86 7.75
C LEU A 37 7.27 18.44 7.65
N THR A 38 7.15 19.72 7.31
CA THR A 38 5.84 20.39 7.23
C THR A 38 5.59 20.98 5.85
N THR A 39 4.37 20.80 5.36
CA THR A 39 3.84 21.48 4.16
C THR A 39 3.23 22.84 4.52
N SER A 40 2.98 23.08 5.81
CA SER A 40 2.62 24.40 6.31
C SER A 40 3.75 25.38 6.01
N PHE A 41 3.37 26.60 5.67
CA PHE A 41 4.31 27.71 5.46
C PHE A 41 4.05 28.84 6.46
N ASP A 42 3.15 28.65 7.42
CA ASP A 42 2.80 29.66 8.42
C ASP A 42 3.91 29.87 9.48
N GLY A 43 4.79 28.88 9.66
CA GLY A 43 5.93 28.95 10.54
C GLY A 43 5.65 28.55 11.98
N LEU A 44 4.46 28.03 12.29
CA LEU A 44 4.05 27.74 13.66
C LEU A 44 4.90 26.66 14.33
N GLU A 45 5.39 25.69 13.57
CA GLU A 45 6.25 24.61 14.08
C GLU A 45 7.68 25.09 14.38
N ALA A 46 8.10 26.23 13.82
CA ALA A 46 9.41 26.82 14.05
C ALA A 46 9.37 27.99 15.07
N CYS A 47 8.19 28.40 15.53
CA CYS A 47 8.04 29.55 16.39
C CYS A 47 8.31 29.20 17.87
N GLY A 48 9.20 29.94 18.54
CA GLY A 48 9.36 29.91 20.00
C GLY A 48 10.28 28.80 20.57
N ASN A 49 10.76 27.86 19.75
CA ASN A 49 11.70 26.82 20.17
C ASN A 49 12.79 26.60 19.13
N ALA A 50 14.01 27.08 19.44
CA ALA A 50 15.16 27.01 18.52
C ALA A 50 15.60 25.57 18.19
N GLU A 51 15.38 24.61 19.10
CA GLU A 51 15.73 23.21 18.85
C GLU A 51 14.76 22.57 17.85
N LEU A 52 13.46 22.82 18.04
CA LEU A 52 12.43 22.35 17.12
C LEU A 52 12.57 23.01 15.75
N GLU A 53 12.88 24.31 15.71
CA GLU A 53 13.17 25.04 14.47
C GLU A 53 14.34 24.40 13.71
N ALA A 54 15.44 24.05 14.39
CA ALA A 54 16.59 23.39 13.77
C ALA A 54 16.28 22.00 13.19
N LYS A 55 15.25 21.32 13.73
CA LYS A 55 14.75 20.01 13.27
C LYS A 55 13.62 20.13 12.24
N THR A 56 13.11 21.33 11.97
CA THR A 56 11.97 21.55 11.07
C THR A 56 12.41 21.86 9.65
N ILE A 57 11.77 21.23 8.66
CA ILE A 57 11.96 21.48 7.23
C ILE A 57 10.63 21.91 6.62
N MET A 58 10.60 23.17 6.17
CA MET A 58 9.45 23.80 5.50
C MET A 58 9.42 23.44 4.01
N LEU A 59 8.59 22.47 3.62
CA LEU A 59 8.56 21.90 2.27
C LEU A 59 8.07 22.89 1.20
N HIS A 60 7.22 23.84 1.57
CA HIS A 60 6.71 24.88 0.69
C HIS A 60 7.33 26.25 0.96
N GLY A 61 8.44 26.30 1.71
CA GLY A 61 9.08 27.53 2.14
C GLY A 61 8.42 28.16 3.36
N ASP A 62 8.91 29.34 3.76
CA ASP A 62 8.61 29.96 5.05
C ASP A 62 8.00 31.36 4.84
N ASN A 63 6.73 31.53 5.21
CA ASN A 63 6.04 32.81 5.06
C ASN A 63 6.47 33.84 6.10
N ARG A 64 7.19 33.46 7.16
CA ARG A 64 7.81 34.39 8.12
C ARG A 64 8.88 35.27 7.45
N LEU A 65 9.44 34.78 6.35
CA LEU A 65 10.51 35.45 5.62
C LEU A 65 10.00 36.05 4.30
N VAL A 66 10.56 37.19 3.91
CA VAL A 66 10.42 37.72 2.54
C VAL A 66 11.76 37.74 1.81
N ARG A 67 11.75 37.41 0.53
CA ARG A 67 12.95 37.44 -0.33
C ARG A 67 12.60 37.92 -1.72
N CYS A 68 13.61 38.36 -2.48
CA CYS A 68 13.42 38.66 -3.90
C CYS A 68 13.69 37.42 -4.78
N CYS A 69 13.56 37.54 -6.09
CA CYS A 69 13.79 36.44 -7.04
C CYS A 69 15.27 36.16 -7.32
N TRP A 70 16.17 36.93 -6.72
CA TRP A 70 17.59 36.77 -6.94
C TRP A 70 18.08 35.48 -6.29
N SER A 71 18.79 34.63 -7.03
CA SER A 71 19.18 33.27 -6.59
C SER A 71 20.05 33.25 -5.34
N THR A 72 20.83 34.31 -5.11
CA THR A 72 21.68 34.49 -3.92
C THR A 72 21.07 35.41 -2.87
N CYS A 73 19.76 35.68 -2.92
CA CYS A 73 19.09 36.46 -1.89
C CYS A 73 18.83 35.56 -0.68
N GLU A 74 19.46 35.88 0.44
CA GLU A 74 19.28 35.18 1.72
C GLU A 74 17.88 35.44 2.31
N GLY A 75 17.20 36.49 1.87
CA GLY A 75 15.92 36.93 2.40
C GLY A 75 16.09 37.98 3.50
N LYS A 76 14.97 38.38 4.09
CA LYS A 76 14.91 39.24 5.27
C LYS A 76 14.70 38.39 6.50
N SER A 77 15.29 38.79 7.63
CA SER A 77 15.03 38.13 8.92
C SER A 77 13.55 38.20 9.28
N GLU A 78 13.11 37.43 10.27
CA GLU A 78 11.73 37.48 10.74
C GLU A 78 11.36 38.88 11.28
N GLU A 79 12.26 39.51 12.04
CA GLU A 79 12.08 40.87 12.59
C GLU A 79 12.05 41.93 11.49
N GLU A 80 12.97 41.85 10.52
CA GLU A 80 12.96 42.73 9.36
C GLU A 80 11.66 42.55 8.56
N THR A 81 11.23 41.31 8.34
CA THR A 81 9.99 41.00 7.64
C THR A 81 8.78 41.56 8.37
N ALA A 82 8.75 41.44 9.71
CA ALA A 82 7.69 41.99 10.55
C ALA A 82 7.59 43.51 10.41
N SER A 83 8.71 44.22 10.36
CA SER A 83 8.74 45.68 10.15
C SER A 83 8.19 46.15 8.80
N LEU A 84 8.08 45.24 7.83
CA LEU A 84 7.58 45.51 6.48
C LEU A 84 6.09 45.17 6.32
N ASP A 85 5.45 44.52 7.30
CA ASP A 85 4.08 44.04 7.15
C ASP A 85 3.09 45.17 6.90
N ASP A 86 3.16 46.26 7.68
CA ASP A 86 2.28 47.42 7.51
C ASP A 86 2.43 48.02 6.12
N GLN A 87 3.65 48.05 5.56
CA GLN A 87 3.88 48.53 4.20
C GLN A 87 3.27 47.59 3.15
N PHE A 88 3.37 46.27 3.34
CA PHE A 88 2.70 45.30 2.47
C PHE A 88 1.17 45.36 2.58
N LEU A 89 0.62 45.65 3.76
CA LEU A 89 -0.82 45.76 4.00
C LEU A 89 -1.41 47.08 3.51
N CYS A 90 -0.68 48.18 3.69
CA CYS A 90 -1.07 49.55 3.34
C CYS A 90 -0.69 49.97 1.91
N SER A 91 -0.01 49.11 1.14
CA SER A 91 0.16 49.29 -0.32
C SER A 91 -1.22 49.28 -0.99
N THR A 92 -1.86 50.44 -0.99
CA THR A 92 -3.24 50.64 -1.43
C THR A 92 -3.23 51.18 -2.86
N LEU A 93 -4.19 50.74 -3.66
CA LEU A 93 -4.54 51.33 -4.96
C LEU A 93 -4.82 52.84 -4.77
N GLN A 94 -3.82 53.70 -4.95
CA GLN A 94 -4.10 55.12 -5.22
C GLN A 94 -4.69 55.20 -6.63
N ASP A 95 -5.92 55.71 -6.73
CA ASP A 95 -6.64 56.01 -7.98
C ASP A 95 -7.04 54.82 -8.88
N GLY A 96 -7.29 53.64 -8.31
CA GLY A 96 -7.79 52.49 -9.08
C GLY A 96 -6.76 51.89 -10.06
N VAL A 97 -5.56 52.46 -10.13
CA VAL A 97 -4.39 51.88 -10.78
C VAL A 97 -3.62 51.11 -9.72
N ALA A 98 -3.43 49.81 -9.91
CA ALA A 98 -2.64 49.01 -8.98
C ALA A 98 -1.22 49.58 -8.97
N ASP A 99 -0.83 50.24 -7.88
CA ASP A 99 0.55 50.67 -7.70
C ASP A 99 1.40 49.40 -7.63
N THR A 100 2.07 49.12 -8.76
CA THR A 100 2.90 47.92 -8.94
C THR A 100 4.29 48.11 -8.35
N THR A 101 4.54 49.22 -7.64
CA THR A 101 5.77 49.47 -6.90
C THR A 101 5.83 48.64 -5.61
N GLY A 102 5.90 47.31 -5.77
CA GLY A 102 6.17 46.42 -4.65
C GLY A 102 7.48 46.80 -3.94
N LEU A 103 7.60 46.44 -2.66
CA LEU A 103 8.80 46.72 -1.88
C LEU A 103 10.03 46.09 -2.52
N VAL A 104 11.08 46.87 -2.77
CA VAL A 104 12.30 46.40 -3.43
C VAL A 104 13.32 45.95 -2.38
N CYS A 105 13.97 44.80 -2.61
CA CYS A 105 15.06 44.33 -1.77
C CYS A 105 16.26 45.28 -1.87
N GLY A 106 16.48 46.09 -0.82
CA GLY A 106 17.55 47.10 -0.79
C GLY A 106 18.95 46.50 -0.97
N GLU A 107 19.23 45.34 -0.40
CA GLU A 107 20.52 44.67 -0.51
C GLU A 107 20.80 44.14 -1.93
N CYS A 108 19.84 43.43 -2.52
CA CYS A 108 19.99 42.93 -3.88
C CYS A 108 19.99 44.08 -4.89
N ARG A 109 19.28 45.18 -4.61
CA ARG A 109 19.33 46.39 -5.43
C ARG A 109 20.71 47.05 -5.42
N LYS A 110 21.40 47.09 -4.28
CA LYS A 110 22.80 47.59 -4.20
C LYS A 110 23.76 46.70 -5.01
N LYS A 111 23.56 45.37 -4.96
CA LYS A 111 24.34 44.39 -5.73
C LYS A 111 23.98 44.38 -7.22
N TYR A 112 22.81 44.88 -7.59
CA TYR A 112 22.33 44.96 -8.96
C TYR A 112 23.07 46.05 -9.75
N VAL A 113 24.26 45.70 -10.25
CA VAL A 113 25.00 46.53 -11.20
C VAL A 113 24.36 46.36 -12.58
N ARG A 114 23.88 47.45 -13.18
CA ARG A 114 23.28 47.49 -14.54
C ARG A 114 24.32 47.22 -15.64
N THR A 115 24.95 46.05 -15.65
CA THR A 115 25.71 45.59 -16.81
C THR A 115 24.76 45.26 -17.96
N ALA A 116 25.18 45.50 -19.21
CA ALA A 116 24.35 45.28 -20.39
C ALA A 116 23.85 43.82 -20.54
N ILE A 117 24.57 42.87 -19.92
CA ILE A 117 24.19 41.45 -19.85
C ILE A 117 23.10 41.20 -18.79
N ALA A 118 23.13 41.89 -17.65
CA ALA A 118 22.09 41.79 -16.61
C ALA A 118 20.73 42.31 -17.09
N LYS A 119 20.71 43.38 -17.91
CA LYS A 119 19.49 43.91 -18.55
C LYS A 119 18.75 42.89 -19.43
N ARG A 120 19.42 41.85 -19.93
CA ARG A 120 18.81 40.81 -20.78
C ARG A 120 18.26 39.61 -20.00
N LYS A 121 18.59 39.45 -18.71
CA LYS A 121 18.25 38.25 -17.93
C LYS A 121 17.35 38.48 -16.71
N SER A 122 17.30 39.67 -16.13
CA SER A 122 16.37 39.94 -15.02
C SER A 122 15.71 41.32 -15.15
N SER A 123 14.39 41.34 -14.97
CA SER A 123 13.63 42.58 -14.87
C SER A 123 13.78 43.16 -13.45
N GLU A 124 13.58 44.47 -13.28
CA GLU A 124 13.55 45.12 -11.96
C GLU A 124 12.49 44.48 -11.03
N LYS A 125 11.48 43.82 -11.60
CA LYS A 125 10.50 42.99 -10.89
C LYS A 125 11.14 41.81 -10.12
N ALA A 126 12.30 41.32 -10.55
CA ALA A 126 13.04 40.27 -9.85
C ALA A 126 13.57 40.73 -8.48
N LEU A 127 13.72 42.04 -8.27
CA LEU A 127 14.18 42.62 -7.00
C LEU A 127 13.03 42.87 -6.02
N LEU A 128 11.77 42.70 -6.44
CA LEU A 128 10.62 42.86 -5.56
C LEU A 128 10.62 41.78 -4.48
N LEU A 129 10.46 42.20 -3.24
CA LEU A 129 10.26 41.34 -2.09
C LEU A 129 8.90 40.65 -2.22
N ARG A 130 8.92 39.35 -1.94
CA ARG A 130 7.76 38.47 -1.92
C ARG A 130 7.92 37.47 -0.79
N PRO A 131 6.82 36.87 -0.30
CA PRO A 131 6.89 35.74 0.62
C PRO A 131 7.88 34.68 0.14
N ALA A 132 8.67 34.11 1.04
CA ALA A 132 9.60 33.03 0.72
C ALA A 132 8.88 31.65 0.60
N VAL A 133 7.70 31.66 0.00
CA VAL A 133 6.81 30.49 -0.17
C VAL A 133 6.79 30.07 -1.64
N GLN A 134 6.64 28.77 -1.88
CA GLN A 134 6.58 28.16 -3.21
C GLN A 134 5.23 27.43 -3.36
N LEU A 135 4.60 27.59 -4.53
CA LEU A 135 3.31 26.96 -4.83
C LEU A 135 3.45 25.45 -5.06
N GLU A 136 4.60 25.02 -5.57
CA GLU A 136 4.91 23.62 -5.83
C GLU A 136 6.21 23.23 -5.12
N LEU A 137 6.33 21.97 -4.73
CA LEU A 137 7.59 21.37 -4.30
C LEU A 137 8.58 21.44 -5.47
N VAL A 138 9.52 22.37 -5.39
CA VAL A 138 10.47 22.63 -6.49
C VAL A 138 11.35 21.41 -6.72
N GLY A 139 11.66 21.11 -7.98
CA GLY A 139 12.53 19.99 -8.36
C GLY A 139 13.90 19.97 -7.64
N GLU A 140 14.39 21.11 -7.19
CA GLU A 140 15.59 21.23 -6.34
C GLU A 140 15.42 20.56 -4.96
N MET A 141 14.24 20.64 -4.33
CA MET A 141 13.95 19.88 -3.10
C MET A 141 13.82 18.38 -3.36
N ILE A 142 13.44 18.00 -4.58
CA ILE A 142 13.26 16.61 -5.03
C ILE A 142 14.60 15.98 -5.47
N ALA A 143 15.60 16.78 -5.85
CA ALA A 143 16.88 16.29 -6.37
C ALA A 143 18.13 16.78 -5.62
N GLY A 144 17.96 17.64 -4.62
CA GLY A 144 19.05 18.36 -3.95
C GLY A 144 19.46 17.83 -2.59
N GLU A 145 20.32 18.60 -1.93
CA GLU A 145 20.88 18.32 -0.60
C GLU A 145 19.78 18.16 0.47
N THR A 146 18.68 18.91 0.36
CA THR A 146 17.53 18.80 1.26
C THR A 146 16.91 17.41 1.25
N ARG A 147 16.71 16.77 0.08
CA ARG A 147 16.20 15.37 0.03
C ARG A 147 17.17 14.40 0.67
N SER A 148 18.47 14.55 0.40
CA SER A 148 19.50 13.72 1.00
C SER A 148 19.50 13.85 2.53
N LYS A 149 19.30 15.07 3.04
CA LYS A 149 19.14 15.34 4.48
C LYS A 149 17.88 14.66 5.04
N MET A 150 16.74 14.78 4.36
CA MET A 150 15.48 14.12 4.76
C MET A 150 15.62 12.59 4.79
N LEU A 151 16.25 11.99 3.78
CA LEU A 151 16.55 10.56 3.77
C LEU A 151 17.51 10.15 4.87
N GLY A 152 18.52 10.98 5.17
CA GLY A 152 19.42 10.77 6.30
C GLY A 152 18.68 10.78 7.66
N PHE A 153 17.62 11.57 7.79
CA PHE A 153 16.73 11.52 8.95
C PHE A 153 15.88 10.26 8.97
N ALA A 154 15.25 9.90 7.85
CA ALA A 154 14.45 8.68 7.73
C ALA A 154 15.26 7.41 8.07
N GLN A 155 16.50 7.35 7.60
CA GLN A 155 17.45 6.29 7.94
C GLN A 155 17.81 6.22 9.43
N LYS A 156 17.56 7.28 10.22
CA LYS A 156 17.75 7.28 11.68
C LYS A 156 16.46 6.98 12.45
N SER A 157 15.32 7.12 11.80
CA SER A 157 13.98 6.95 12.39
C SER A 157 13.51 5.49 12.38
N GLN A 158 12.60 5.18 13.31
CA GLN A 158 11.84 3.92 13.36
C GLN A 158 10.35 4.14 13.09
N LEU A 159 9.90 5.40 13.00
CA LEU A 159 8.51 5.76 12.80
C LEU A 159 8.42 6.98 11.89
N LEU A 160 7.57 6.93 10.87
CA LEU A 160 7.06 8.08 10.13
C LEU A 160 5.60 8.30 10.51
N LEU A 161 5.29 9.51 10.97
CA LEU A 161 3.95 9.91 11.33
C LEU A 161 3.49 11.02 10.39
N ILE A 162 2.47 10.75 9.59
CA ILE A 162 1.92 11.69 8.61
C ILE A 162 0.60 12.21 9.16
N VAL A 163 0.55 13.47 9.61
CA VAL A 163 -0.60 14.02 10.33
C VAL A 163 -1.24 15.16 9.55
N GLY A 164 -2.56 15.09 9.35
CA GLY A 164 -3.36 16.19 8.79
C GLY A 164 -3.07 16.54 7.33
N GLN A 165 -2.24 15.76 6.65
CA GLN A 165 -1.79 16.05 5.30
C GLN A 165 -2.59 15.27 4.26
N THR A 166 -3.11 15.95 3.24
CA THR A 166 -3.65 15.26 2.06
C THR A 166 -2.50 14.89 1.12
N LEU A 167 -2.35 13.60 0.84
CA LEU A 167 -1.32 13.07 -0.07
C LEU A 167 -1.81 13.11 -1.53
N LYS A 168 -2.30 14.27 -1.98
CA LYS A 168 -2.84 14.46 -3.35
C LYS A 168 -1.75 14.78 -4.36
N SER A 169 -0.66 15.44 -3.93
CA SER A 169 0.44 15.81 -4.81
C SER A 169 1.32 14.60 -5.11
N GLN A 170 1.59 14.34 -6.39
CA GLN A 170 2.49 13.27 -6.82
C GLN A 170 3.90 13.42 -6.22
N SER A 171 4.42 14.65 -6.14
CA SER A 171 5.75 14.89 -5.56
C SER A 171 5.81 14.58 -4.08
N LEU A 172 4.73 14.83 -3.35
CA LEU A 172 4.63 14.51 -1.93
C LEU A 172 4.49 12.99 -1.73
N LEU A 173 3.67 12.33 -2.56
CA LEU A 173 3.56 10.87 -2.58
C LEU A 173 4.90 10.19 -2.83
N ASP A 174 5.67 10.67 -3.81
CA ASP A 174 6.99 10.12 -4.12
C ASP A 174 7.99 10.36 -2.97
N LEU A 175 7.93 11.54 -2.32
CA LEU A 175 8.73 11.78 -1.12
C LEU A 175 8.32 10.86 0.03
N THR A 176 7.03 10.70 0.29
CA THR A 176 6.53 9.81 1.34
C THR A 176 6.94 8.36 1.09
N ARG A 177 6.87 7.89 -0.16
CA ARG A 177 7.33 6.55 -0.55
C ARG A 177 8.82 6.35 -0.25
N ASP A 178 9.65 7.29 -0.66
CA ASP A 178 11.10 7.25 -0.41
C ASP A 178 11.43 7.23 1.09
N LEU A 179 10.73 8.03 1.90
CA LEU A 179 10.92 8.07 3.35
C LEU A 179 10.44 6.77 4.00
N ALA A 180 9.31 6.23 3.55
CA ALA A 180 8.77 4.95 3.99
C ALA A 180 9.75 3.81 3.69
N ASP A 181 10.26 3.72 2.47
CA ASP A 181 11.25 2.72 2.07
C ASP A 181 12.49 2.75 2.98
N ALA A 182 13.00 3.95 3.29
CA ALA A 182 14.15 4.14 4.18
C ALA A 182 13.87 3.70 5.63
N ILE A 183 12.64 3.88 6.12
CA ILE A 183 12.22 3.51 7.47
C ILE A 183 11.92 2.01 7.55
N HIS A 184 11.24 1.45 6.56
CA HIS A 184 10.96 0.02 6.43
C HIS A 184 12.24 -0.81 6.29
N ALA A 185 13.28 -0.27 5.62
CA ALA A 185 14.60 -0.90 5.56
C ALA A 185 15.22 -1.13 6.96
N ARG A 186 14.72 -0.45 7.99
CA ARG A 186 15.12 -0.60 9.40
C ARG A 186 14.06 -1.25 10.28
N SER A 187 13.07 -1.90 9.67
CA SER A 187 11.90 -2.47 10.35
C SER A 187 11.10 -1.42 11.14
N GLY A 188 11.13 -0.16 10.70
CA GLY A 188 10.26 0.87 11.23
C GLY A 188 8.84 0.79 10.66
N ALA A 189 7.98 1.72 11.07
CA ALA A 189 6.59 1.80 10.62
C ALA A 189 6.22 3.19 10.08
N VAL A 190 5.17 3.25 9.28
CA VAL A 190 4.61 4.45 8.66
C VAL A 190 3.12 4.51 8.99
N ILE A 191 2.73 5.54 9.72
CA ILE A 191 1.35 5.73 10.20
C ILE A 191 0.79 7.01 9.59
N TYR A 192 -0.38 6.88 8.97
CA TYR A 192 -1.14 8.00 8.43
C TYR A 192 -2.29 8.38 9.38
N VAL A 193 -2.40 9.66 9.69
CA VAL A 193 -3.39 10.19 10.62
C VAL A 193 -4.13 11.35 9.96
N ALA A 194 -5.40 11.14 9.66
CA ALA A 194 -6.27 12.18 9.10
C ALA A 194 -7.74 11.88 9.39
N GLN A 195 -8.58 12.91 9.36
CA GLN A 195 -10.04 12.74 9.47
C GLN A 195 -10.63 12.01 8.26
N GLU A 196 -10.03 12.16 7.08
CA GLU A 196 -10.48 11.51 5.85
C GLU A 196 -9.68 10.23 5.55
N PRO A 197 -10.34 9.12 5.15
CA PRO A 197 -9.66 7.90 4.73
C PRO A 197 -8.85 8.11 3.45
N LEU A 198 -7.70 7.43 3.31
CA LEU A 198 -6.95 7.45 2.06
C LEU A 198 -7.74 6.76 0.96
N ARG A 199 -7.95 7.46 -0.17
CA ARG A 199 -8.67 6.93 -1.33
C ARG A 199 -7.67 6.49 -2.40
N GLY A 200 -7.71 5.22 -2.80
CA GLY A 200 -6.90 4.65 -3.89
C GLY A 200 -5.98 3.52 -3.43
N ARG A 201 -6.41 2.27 -3.61
CA ARG A 201 -5.79 1.08 -2.99
C ARG A 201 -4.30 0.83 -3.30
N ASN A 202 -3.78 1.30 -4.43
CA ASN A 202 -2.44 0.93 -4.88
C ASN A 202 -1.38 2.01 -4.63
N SER A 203 -1.77 3.26 -4.38
CA SER A 203 -0.80 4.37 -4.24
C SER A 203 -0.17 4.46 -2.84
N PHE A 204 -0.76 3.78 -1.86
CA PHE A 204 -0.45 3.90 -0.43
C PHE A 204 0.04 2.61 0.21
N SER A 205 0.56 1.65 -0.57
CA SER A 205 1.07 0.37 -0.06
C SER A 205 2.24 0.49 0.92
N HIS A 206 2.83 1.68 1.04
CA HIS A 206 3.94 2.01 1.93
C HIS A 206 3.48 2.56 3.30
N ILE A 207 2.17 2.60 3.56
CA ILE A 207 1.58 3.04 4.82
C ILE A 207 1.08 1.79 5.56
N ASP A 208 1.61 1.55 6.76
CA ASP A 208 1.35 0.33 7.54
C ASP A 208 0.02 0.40 8.29
N ALA A 209 -0.36 1.61 8.73
CA ALA A 209 -1.62 1.83 9.45
C ALA A 209 -2.21 3.22 9.14
N GLN A 210 -3.55 3.29 9.13
CA GLN A 210 -4.30 4.54 9.07
C GLN A 210 -5.14 4.72 10.32
N LEU A 211 -5.05 5.89 10.94
CA LEU A 211 -5.86 6.31 12.08
C LEU A 211 -6.80 7.44 11.66
N GLN A 212 -8.11 7.23 11.83
CA GLN A 212 -9.11 8.23 11.45
C GLN A 212 -9.38 9.21 12.59
N LEU A 213 -8.50 10.18 12.74
CA LEU A 213 -8.55 11.15 13.84
C LEU A 213 -7.85 12.45 13.45
N ASP A 214 -8.19 13.54 14.12
CA ASP A 214 -7.51 14.81 13.95
C ASP A 214 -6.24 14.92 14.80
N SER A 215 -5.46 15.98 14.58
CA SER A 215 -4.20 16.18 15.29
C SER A 215 -4.39 16.36 16.80
N ALA A 216 -5.52 16.92 17.26
CA ALA A 216 -5.80 17.10 18.67
C ALA A 216 -6.14 15.75 19.35
N GLY A 217 -7.03 14.97 18.74
CA GLY A 217 -7.40 13.62 19.18
C GLY A 217 -6.20 12.68 19.20
N LEU A 218 -5.28 12.82 18.24
CA LEU A 218 -4.02 12.07 18.23
C LEU A 218 -3.22 12.34 19.50
N VAL A 219 -2.99 13.62 19.80
CA VAL A 219 -2.16 14.03 20.93
C VAL A 219 -2.77 13.56 22.23
N THR A 220 -4.08 13.73 22.42
CA THR A 220 -4.79 13.27 23.61
C THR A 220 -4.59 11.78 23.81
N ARG A 221 -4.91 10.96 22.80
CA ARG A 221 -4.85 9.50 22.91
C ARG A 221 -3.43 8.98 23.09
N VAL A 222 -2.46 9.53 22.35
CA VAL A 222 -1.05 9.13 22.48
C VAL A 222 -0.50 9.52 23.84
N THR A 223 -0.84 10.71 24.34
CA THR A 223 -0.38 11.17 25.65
C THR A 223 -0.99 10.35 26.78
N GLU A 224 -2.28 10.02 26.70
CA GLU A 224 -2.96 9.12 27.64
C GLU A 224 -2.33 7.73 27.63
N ALA A 225 -2.11 7.14 26.44
CA ALA A 225 -1.45 5.85 26.30
C ALA A 225 -0.05 5.85 26.91
N MET A 226 0.74 6.89 26.63
CA MET A 226 2.10 7.03 27.13
C MET A 226 2.14 7.23 28.65
N ASN A 227 1.16 7.93 29.23
CA ASN A 227 1.12 8.19 30.67
C ASN A 227 0.58 7.01 31.46
N ASN A 228 -0.37 6.27 30.91
CA ASN A 228 -1.04 5.19 31.62
C ASN A 228 -0.25 3.87 31.55
N PHE A 229 0.74 3.72 30.66
CA PHE A 229 1.41 2.43 30.37
C PHE A 229 0.43 1.28 30.07
N VAL A 230 -0.84 1.59 29.80
CA VAL A 230 -1.88 0.63 29.44
C VAL A 230 -1.93 0.60 27.92
N PRO A 231 -1.83 -0.58 27.30
CA PRO A 231 -2.09 -0.73 25.86
C PRO A 231 -3.48 -0.19 25.56
N LEU A 232 -3.60 0.80 24.67
CA LEU A 232 -4.91 1.26 24.24
C LEU A 232 -5.66 0.11 23.56
N PRO A 233 -6.95 -0.13 23.86
CA PRO A 233 -7.76 -1.07 23.12
C PRO A 233 -7.79 -0.68 21.65
N VAL A 234 -7.33 -1.57 20.77
CA VAL A 234 -7.24 -1.34 19.31
C VAL A 234 -8.61 -0.97 18.70
N GLU A 235 -9.69 -1.46 19.30
CA GLU A 235 -11.08 -1.23 18.88
C GLU A 235 -11.52 0.23 19.02
N GLU A 236 -10.99 0.97 20.00
CA GLU A 236 -11.37 2.38 20.22
C GLU A 236 -10.64 3.35 19.28
N ILE A 237 -9.55 2.91 18.64
CA ILE A 237 -8.66 3.78 17.85
C ILE A 237 -9.20 4.01 16.43
N GLY A 238 -10.23 3.26 16.00
CA GLY A 238 -10.76 3.39 14.64
C GLY A 238 -9.66 3.14 13.60
N ILE A 239 -8.85 2.10 13.84
CA ILE A 239 -7.81 1.68 12.90
C ILE A 239 -8.53 1.18 11.65
N LEU A 240 -8.57 2.03 10.63
CA LEU A 240 -8.97 1.62 9.30
C LEU A 240 -7.80 0.84 8.71
N ASN A 241 -7.84 -0.48 8.85
CA ASN A 241 -7.31 -1.32 7.78
C ASN A 241 -8.07 -0.91 6.51
N ASN A 242 -7.44 -0.90 5.33
CA ASN A 242 -7.96 -0.37 4.05
C ASN A 242 -9.27 -1.02 3.51
N GLU A 243 -10.20 -1.45 4.36
CA GLU A 243 -11.45 -2.13 4.07
C GLU A 243 -12.62 -1.35 4.69
N LEU A 244 -13.57 -0.96 3.83
CA LEU A 244 -14.78 -0.22 4.22
C LEU A 244 -15.69 -1.09 5.10
N PRO A 245 -16.24 -0.58 6.21
CA PRO A 245 -17.22 -1.32 7.00
C PRO A 245 -18.56 -1.45 6.25
N PRO A 246 -19.26 -2.59 6.34
CA PRO A 246 -20.60 -2.75 5.79
C PRO A 246 -21.66 -2.13 6.72
N THR A 247 -22.62 -1.43 6.14
CA THR A 247 -23.86 -0.98 6.80
C THR A 247 -24.81 -2.17 6.91
N ALA A 248 -25.24 -2.55 8.11
CA ALA A 248 -26.27 -3.57 8.30
C ALA A 248 -27.65 -2.92 8.07
N GLN A 249 -28.46 -3.49 7.17
CA GLN A 249 -29.88 -3.16 7.01
C GLN A 249 -30.73 -4.33 7.51
N GLU A 250 -31.85 -4.02 8.18
CA GLU A 250 -32.87 -4.98 8.59
C GLU A 250 -33.52 -5.63 7.37
N GLU A 251 -33.90 -6.91 7.48
CA GLU A 251 -34.51 -7.69 6.39
C GLU A 251 -35.92 -7.14 6.06
N ASP A 252 -36.02 -6.43 4.93
CA ASP A 252 -37.30 -5.97 4.39
C ASP A 252 -38.14 -7.14 3.83
N PRO A 253 -39.49 -7.03 3.86
CA PRO A 253 -40.40 -8.05 3.36
C PRO A 253 -40.19 -8.34 1.86
N HIS A 254 -40.31 -9.63 1.51
CA HIS A 254 -40.02 -10.18 0.18
C HIS A 254 -40.81 -9.46 -0.94
N TYR A 255 -40.11 -8.70 -1.79
CA TYR A 255 -40.69 -7.99 -2.93
C TYR A 255 -40.95 -8.96 -4.11
N PRO A 256 -42.17 -9.04 -4.68
CA PRO A 256 -42.51 -10.01 -5.72
C PRO A 256 -42.09 -9.62 -7.16
N GLY A 257 -41.55 -8.41 -7.36
CA GLY A 257 -41.12 -7.94 -8.69
C GLY A 257 -39.67 -8.29 -9.03
N GLU A 258 -39.21 -7.80 -10.19
CA GLU A 258 -37.80 -7.91 -10.57
C GLU A 258 -36.93 -7.12 -9.57
N VAL A 259 -35.79 -7.70 -9.19
CA VAL A 259 -34.86 -7.13 -8.21
C VAL A 259 -33.45 -7.11 -8.78
N CYS A 260 -32.63 -6.20 -8.27
CA CYS A 260 -31.20 -6.19 -8.56
C CYS A 260 -30.54 -7.48 -8.06
N GLU A 261 -29.80 -8.18 -8.93
CA GLU A 261 -29.05 -9.40 -8.61
C GLU A 261 -28.04 -9.16 -7.48
N HIS A 262 -27.47 -7.95 -7.42
CA HIS A 262 -26.41 -7.60 -6.47
C HIS A 262 -26.91 -7.14 -5.10
N CYS A 263 -27.87 -6.22 -5.03
CA CYS A 263 -28.30 -5.61 -3.77
C CYS A 263 -29.78 -5.81 -3.44
N LEU A 264 -30.50 -6.62 -4.22
CA LEU A 264 -31.91 -6.90 -3.99
C LEU A 264 -32.89 -5.74 -4.12
N CYS A 265 -32.44 -4.52 -4.42
CA CYS A 265 -33.38 -3.41 -4.54
C CYS A 265 -34.38 -3.69 -5.67
N GLY A 266 -35.67 -3.56 -5.35
CA GLY A 266 -36.79 -3.82 -6.26
C GLY A 266 -37.38 -2.53 -6.83
N VAL A 267 -36.56 -1.51 -7.10
CA VAL A 267 -37.03 -0.24 -7.67
C VAL A 267 -36.96 -0.32 -9.20
N PRO A 268 -38.07 -0.61 -9.91
CA PRO A 268 -38.04 -1.04 -11.31
C PRO A 268 -37.43 -0.01 -12.26
N GLU A 269 -37.57 1.28 -11.95
CA GLU A 269 -37.05 2.39 -12.75
C GLU A 269 -35.52 2.42 -12.81
N TYR A 270 -34.86 1.85 -11.78
CA TYR A 270 -33.41 1.78 -11.67
C TYR A 270 -32.84 0.43 -12.05
N LEU A 271 -33.64 -0.50 -12.58
CA LEU A 271 -33.16 -1.79 -13.05
C LEU A 271 -32.75 -1.76 -14.52
N ILE A 272 -31.61 -2.37 -14.82
CA ILE A 272 -31.09 -2.62 -16.17
C ILE A 272 -30.92 -4.12 -16.37
N LYS A 273 -31.38 -4.63 -17.51
CA LYS A 273 -31.28 -6.05 -17.87
C LYS A 273 -30.02 -6.31 -18.67
N CYS A 274 -29.26 -7.31 -18.26
CA CYS A 274 -28.15 -7.82 -19.08
C CYS A 274 -28.73 -8.48 -20.34
N VAL A 275 -28.31 -8.05 -21.53
CA VAL A 275 -28.82 -8.60 -22.80
C VAL A 275 -28.39 -10.04 -23.08
N VAL A 276 -27.47 -10.59 -22.28
CA VAL A 276 -26.94 -11.95 -22.44
C VAL A 276 -27.58 -12.90 -21.45
N CYS A 277 -27.46 -12.62 -20.14
CA CYS A 277 -27.99 -13.51 -19.09
C CYS A 277 -29.38 -13.14 -18.60
N MET A 278 -29.97 -12.03 -19.06
CA MET A 278 -31.27 -11.50 -18.67
C MET A 278 -31.41 -11.09 -17.18
N SER A 279 -30.38 -11.23 -16.35
CA SER A 279 -30.37 -10.76 -14.95
C SER A 279 -30.51 -9.24 -14.86
N CYS A 280 -31.21 -8.77 -13.82
CA CYS A 280 -31.44 -7.35 -13.55
C CYS A 280 -30.38 -6.80 -12.58
N PHE A 281 -29.91 -5.57 -12.81
CA PHE A 281 -28.97 -4.88 -11.93
C PHE A 281 -29.48 -3.48 -11.66
N CYS A 282 -29.30 -2.94 -10.46
CA CYS A 282 -29.60 -1.53 -10.24
C CYS A 282 -28.46 -0.67 -10.78
N PHE A 283 -28.82 0.42 -11.45
CA PHE A 283 -27.86 1.27 -12.12
C PHE A 283 -28.09 2.76 -11.86
N ARG A 284 -27.00 3.53 -11.99
CA ARG A 284 -27.01 4.98 -12.14
C ARG A 284 -26.12 5.38 -13.30
N ARG A 285 -26.30 6.61 -13.79
CA ARG A 285 -25.41 7.25 -14.76
C ARG A 285 -24.98 8.58 -14.18
N ILE A 286 -23.73 8.95 -14.40
CA ILE A 286 -23.28 10.32 -14.12
C ILE A 286 -23.78 11.17 -15.28
N ASN A 287 -24.75 12.05 -15.04
CA ASN A 287 -25.12 13.06 -16.02
C ASN A 287 -24.07 14.16 -16.02
N TYR A 288 -23.52 14.41 -17.21
CA TYR A 288 -22.69 15.57 -17.48
C TYR A 288 -23.57 16.47 -18.32
N ASP A 289 -23.63 17.74 -17.95
CA ASP A 289 -24.43 18.72 -18.67
C ASP A 289 -23.90 18.85 -20.10
N GLU A 290 -24.61 18.25 -21.06
CA GLU A 290 -24.28 18.29 -22.49
C GLU A 290 -24.38 19.73 -23.05
N SER A 291 -24.98 20.67 -22.31
CA SER A 291 -25.05 22.08 -22.69
C SER A 291 -23.77 22.87 -22.38
N SER A 292 -22.86 22.31 -21.57
CA SER A 292 -21.53 22.90 -21.32
C SER A 292 -20.57 22.56 -22.47
N SER A 293 -20.62 23.34 -23.55
CA SER A 293 -19.66 23.27 -24.67
C SER A 293 -18.25 23.78 -24.31
N ALA A 294 -17.85 23.76 -23.04
CA ALA A 294 -16.53 24.19 -22.60
C ALA A 294 -15.47 23.13 -22.98
N PRO A 295 -14.37 23.51 -23.65
CA PRO A 295 -13.32 22.58 -24.05
C PRO A 295 -12.71 21.86 -22.83
N LEU A 296 -12.51 20.54 -23.00
CA LEU A 296 -12.12 19.53 -21.99
C LEU A 296 -10.72 19.70 -21.37
N ASP A 297 -10.05 20.85 -21.53
CA ASP A 297 -8.66 21.04 -21.13
C ASP A 297 -8.47 21.23 -19.60
N ASP A 298 -9.56 21.30 -18.82
CA ASP A 298 -9.50 21.44 -17.36
C ASP A 298 -10.25 20.30 -16.65
N ALA A 299 -9.67 19.09 -16.72
CA ALA A 299 -10.21 17.85 -16.17
C ALA A 299 -10.30 17.79 -14.62
N GLY A 300 -10.09 18.91 -13.92
CA GLY A 300 -9.89 18.95 -12.47
C GLY A 300 -11.13 19.19 -11.59
N SER A 301 -12.29 19.61 -12.13
CA SER A 301 -13.40 20.03 -11.23
C SER A 301 -14.82 19.90 -11.77
N VAL A 302 -15.11 19.00 -12.70
CA VAL A 302 -16.51 18.73 -13.08
C VAL A 302 -17.20 18.01 -11.92
N ARG A 303 -17.94 18.77 -11.10
CA ARG A 303 -18.84 18.19 -10.10
C ARG A 303 -20.01 17.53 -10.84
N PRO A 304 -20.45 16.31 -10.45
CA PRO A 304 -21.70 15.75 -10.92
C PRO A 304 -22.82 16.76 -10.68
N ILE A 305 -23.59 17.12 -11.71
CA ILE A 305 -24.63 18.15 -11.61
C ILE A 305 -25.92 17.59 -11.00
N ASP A 306 -26.08 16.27 -11.01
CA ASP A 306 -27.14 15.61 -10.26
C ASP A 306 -26.71 15.45 -8.80
N GLU A 307 -26.81 16.52 -8.02
CA GLU A 307 -27.36 16.30 -6.68
C GLU A 307 -28.79 15.81 -6.93
N PRO A 308 -29.13 14.57 -6.55
CA PRO A 308 -30.49 14.07 -6.73
C PRO A 308 -31.45 15.12 -6.16
N GLY A 309 -32.50 15.46 -6.92
CA GLY A 309 -33.57 16.28 -6.34
C GLY A 309 -34.01 15.64 -5.02
N GLU A 310 -34.43 16.46 -4.04
CA GLU A 310 -34.80 15.98 -2.70
C GLU A 310 -35.82 14.82 -2.71
N ASP A 311 -36.51 14.61 -3.84
CA ASP A 311 -37.50 13.56 -4.08
C ASP A 311 -36.99 12.29 -4.78
N ASP A 312 -35.68 12.10 -5.03
CA ASP A 312 -35.18 10.86 -5.66
C ASP A 312 -35.08 9.72 -4.63
N PRO A 313 -35.90 8.64 -4.76
CA PRO A 313 -35.95 7.59 -3.76
C PRO A 313 -34.74 6.65 -3.76
N PHE A 314 -33.78 6.78 -4.68
CA PHE A 314 -32.67 5.84 -4.81
C PHE A 314 -31.29 6.53 -4.85
N PRO A 315 -30.61 6.73 -3.70
CA PRO A 315 -29.35 7.47 -3.66
C PRO A 315 -28.31 6.98 -4.68
N PHE A 316 -27.57 7.92 -5.28
CA PHE A 316 -26.59 7.59 -6.33
C PHE A 316 -25.56 6.53 -5.88
N GLU A 317 -25.16 6.60 -4.61
CA GLU A 317 -24.19 5.72 -3.97
C GLU A 317 -24.69 4.29 -3.68
N ASP A 318 -26.01 4.06 -3.83
CA ASP A 318 -26.63 2.75 -3.62
C ASP A 318 -26.71 1.90 -4.89
N ALA A 319 -26.47 2.49 -6.06
CA ALA A 319 -26.44 1.76 -7.32
C ALA A 319 -25.29 0.75 -7.37
N CYS A 320 -25.61 -0.46 -7.82
CA CYS A 320 -24.63 -1.53 -8.01
C CYS A 320 -23.82 -1.36 -9.29
N VAL A 321 -24.34 -0.64 -10.27
CA VAL A 321 -23.67 -0.37 -11.54
C VAL A 321 -23.70 1.13 -11.83
N ILE A 322 -22.55 1.75 -12.12
CA ILE A 322 -22.51 3.11 -12.67
C ILE A 322 -22.11 3.02 -14.13
N LEU A 323 -23.05 3.33 -15.02
CA LEU A 323 -22.87 3.13 -16.46
C LEU A 323 -21.81 4.08 -17.03
N ASN A 324 -20.93 3.52 -17.88
CA ASN A 324 -19.96 4.27 -18.68
C ASN A 324 -18.98 5.13 -17.86
N HIS A 325 -18.82 4.79 -16.58
CA HIS A 325 -17.92 5.50 -15.66
C HIS A 325 -16.46 5.51 -16.17
N TYR A 326 -16.05 4.48 -16.90
CA TYR A 326 -14.70 4.30 -17.41
C TYR A 326 -14.58 4.39 -18.94
N SER A 327 -15.58 4.95 -19.65
CA SER A 327 -15.50 5.08 -21.11
C SER A 327 -14.38 6.05 -21.51
N ALA A 328 -13.27 5.49 -22.02
CA ALA A 328 -12.01 6.20 -22.27
C ALA A 328 -12.08 7.20 -23.45
N ASP A 329 -12.97 6.95 -24.40
CA ASP A 329 -13.00 7.68 -25.68
C ASP A 329 -13.86 8.95 -25.65
N GLY A 330 -14.36 9.35 -24.47
CA GLY A 330 -15.30 10.46 -24.31
C GLY A 330 -16.69 10.19 -24.90
N TYR A 331 -16.82 9.23 -25.82
CA TYR A 331 -18.12 8.79 -26.34
C TYR A 331 -18.89 8.04 -25.26
N ARG A 332 -20.08 8.55 -24.95
CA ARG A 332 -21.00 7.93 -24.01
C ARG A 332 -22.35 7.78 -24.69
N PRO A 333 -22.78 6.54 -25.01
CA PRO A 333 -24.04 6.34 -25.71
C PRO A 333 -25.20 6.95 -24.91
N PRO A 334 -26.30 7.38 -25.56
CA PRO A 334 -27.53 7.78 -24.88
C PRO A 334 -27.98 6.72 -23.86
N LEU A 335 -28.66 7.13 -22.78
CA LEU A 335 -28.98 6.21 -21.68
C LEU A 335 -29.79 5.00 -22.18
N GLU A 336 -30.74 5.22 -23.06
CA GLU A 336 -31.55 4.16 -23.66
C GLU A 336 -30.71 3.17 -24.48
N GLN A 337 -29.67 3.65 -25.18
CA GLN A 337 -28.74 2.78 -25.87
C GLN A 337 -27.84 2.02 -24.88
N ALA A 338 -27.32 2.70 -23.85
CA ALA A 338 -26.53 2.05 -22.80
C ALA A 338 -27.33 0.95 -22.08
N LYS A 339 -28.64 1.17 -21.88
CA LYS A 339 -29.61 0.17 -21.39
C LYS A 339 -29.79 -0.98 -22.36
N ALA A 340 -30.05 -0.68 -23.62
CA ALA A 340 -30.28 -1.67 -24.66
C ALA A 340 -29.04 -2.54 -24.97
N ASP A 341 -27.83 -2.04 -24.71
CA ASP A 341 -26.57 -2.74 -25.00
C ASP A 341 -25.88 -3.33 -23.75
N PHE A 342 -26.49 -3.20 -22.56
CA PHE A 342 -25.84 -3.54 -21.31
C PHE A 342 -25.51 -5.03 -21.18
N LYS A 343 -24.26 -5.32 -20.86
CA LYS A 343 -23.78 -6.65 -20.47
C LYS A 343 -23.21 -6.55 -19.07
N CYS A 344 -23.63 -7.44 -18.16
CA CYS A 344 -23.07 -7.49 -16.82
C CYS A 344 -21.58 -7.87 -16.84
N LEU A 345 -20.91 -7.72 -15.69
CA LEU A 345 -19.48 -7.99 -15.54
C LEU A 345 -19.12 -9.43 -15.97
N ASP A 346 -19.98 -10.40 -15.66
CA ASP A 346 -19.75 -11.81 -15.98
C ASP A 346 -19.98 -12.14 -17.46
N CYS A 347 -20.83 -11.38 -18.14
CA CYS A 347 -21.10 -11.53 -19.57
C CYS A 347 -20.21 -10.65 -20.45
N TRP A 348 -19.26 -9.92 -19.86
CA TRP A 348 -18.33 -9.06 -20.59
C TRP A 348 -17.14 -9.84 -21.13
N ASP A 349 -17.02 -9.87 -22.46
CA ASP A 349 -15.85 -10.46 -23.12
C ASP A 349 -14.64 -9.52 -23.03
N ARG A 350 -13.87 -9.67 -21.97
CA ARG A 350 -12.64 -8.90 -21.73
C ARG A 350 -11.59 -9.10 -22.82
N SER A 351 -11.56 -10.25 -23.48
CA SER A 351 -10.55 -10.56 -24.50
C SER A 351 -10.77 -9.78 -25.78
N VAL A 352 -12.03 -9.60 -26.17
CA VAL A 352 -12.42 -8.90 -27.40
C VAL A 352 -12.66 -7.42 -27.16
N LYS A 353 -13.31 -7.05 -26.05
CA LYS A 353 -13.79 -5.68 -25.80
C LYS A 353 -12.92 -4.87 -24.84
N GLY A 354 -11.89 -5.48 -24.26
CA GLY A 354 -10.99 -4.80 -23.32
C GLY A 354 -11.61 -4.61 -21.92
N LEU A 355 -11.27 -3.51 -21.27
CA LEU A 355 -11.73 -3.21 -19.91
C LEU A 355 -13.25 -3.00 -19.85
N TYR A 356 -13.85 -3.37 -18.73
CA TYR A 356 -15.28 -3.19 -18.51
C TYR A 356 -15.61 -1.70 -18.34
N PRO A 357 -16.55 -1.13 -19.12
CA PRO A 357 -16.75 0.32 -19.19
C PRO A 357 -17.59 0.89 -18.04
N HIS A 358 -18.23 0.03 -17.24
CA HIS A 358 -19.08 0.42 -16.11
C HIS A 358 -18.33 0.21 -14.79
N PHE A 359 -18.61 1.04 -13.77
CA PHE A 359 -18.20 0.73 -12.40
C PHE A 359 -19.21 -0.23 -11.79
N VAL A 360 -18.73 -1.19 -10.99
CA VAL A 360 -19.56 -2.17 -10.30
C VAL A 360 -19.26 -2.12 -8.81
N LYS A 361 -20.28 -1.80 -8.00
CA LYS A 361 -20.18 -1.87 -6.54
C LYS A 361 -19.95 -3.34 -6.15
N PRO A 362 -19.02 -3.64 -5.24
CA PRO A 362 -18.84 -5.00 -4.74
C PRO A 362 -20.15 -5.52 -4.16
N VAL A 363 -20.60 -6.70 -4.61
CA VAL A 363 -21.82 -7.34 -4.13
C VAL A 363 -21.71 -7.62 -2.63
N PRO A 364 -22.63 -7.12 -1.78
CA PRO A 364 -22.78 -7.60 -0.41
C PRO A 364 -23.18 -9.08 -0.47
N ARG A 365 -22.28 -10.00 -0.07
CA ARG A 365 -22.42 -11.45 -0.31
C ARG A 365 -23.39 -12.15 0.65
N LEU A 366 -24.58 -11.60 0.87
CA LEU A 366 -25.66 -12.29 1.58
C LEU A 366 -26.30 -13.42 0.74
N ARG A 367 -25.95 -13.59 -0.55
CA ARG A 367 -26.76 -14.35 -1.53
C ARG A 367 -26.06 -15.46 -2.31
N GLN A 368 -25.39 -16.41 -1.65
CA GLN A 368 -25.11 -17.71 -2.29
C GLN A 368 -25.88 -18.83 -1.59
N GLU A 369 -27.19 -18.67 -1.54
CA GLU A 369 -28.13 -19.70 -1.08
C GLU A 369 -28.44 -20.64 -2.25
N GLY A 370 -27.61 -21.68 -2.41
CA GLY A 370 -28.04 -22.91 -3.06
C GLY A 370 -28.44 -23.89 -1.96
N GLU A 371 -29.69 -24.36 -1.97
CA GLU A 371 -30.31 -25.23 -0.95
C GLU A 371 -29.59 -26.56 -0.65
N ALA A 372 -28.45 -26.86 -1.29
CA ALA A 372 -27.72 -28.11 -1.13
C ALA A 372 -26.29 -27.98 -0.57
N GLN A 373 -25.76 -26.77 -0.37
CA GLN A 373 -24.37 -26.60 0.08
C GLN A 373 -24.32 -25.89 1.42
N SER A 374 -23.83 -26.59 2.45
CA SER A 374 -23.60 -25.99 3.76
C SER A 374 -22.69 -24.77 3.63
N TRP A 375 -23.05 -23.70 4.33
CA TRP A 375 -22.25 -22.48 4.39
C TRP A 375 -20.79 -22.83 4.69
N PRO A 376 -19.82 -22.15 4.05
CA PRO A 376 -18.43 -22.34 4.39
C PRO A 376 -18.18 -22.17 5.88
N ARG A 377 -17.46 -23.13 6.45
CA ARG A 377 -16.97 -23.06 7.82
C ARG A 377 -15.47 -23.24 7.83
N MET A 378 -14.78 -22.43 8.63
CA MET A 378 -13.34 -22.54 8.79
C MET A 378 -12.93 -22.55 10.24
N ALA A 379 -11.92 -23.37 10.53
CA ALA A 379 -11.18 -23.32 11.78
C ALA A 379 -9.72 -23.03 11.48
N VAL A 380 -9.12 -22.11 12.23
CA VAL A 380 -7.71 -21.73 12.08
C VAL A 380 -6.98 -21.97 13.38
N LEU A 381 -5.96 -22.82 13.35
CA LEU A 381 -5.01 -22.99 14.43
C LEU A 381 -3.81 -22.12 14.15
N LEU A 382 -3.58 -21.14 15.01
CA LEU A 382 -2.49 -20.18 14.86
C LEU A 382 -1.45 -20.44 15.95
N TYR A 383 -0.45 -21.26 15.61
CA TYR A 383 0.68 -21.53 16.48
C TYR A 383 1.68 -20.36 16.43
N TYR A 384 2.11 -19.86 17.58
CA TYR A 384 3.09 -18.77 17.66
C TYR A 384 4.03 -18.93 18.85
N ILE A 385 5.28 -18.48 18.73
CA ILE A 385 6.14 -18.18 19.89
C ILE A 385 5.84 -16.77 20.42
N GLU A 386 6.12 -16.50 21.70
CA GLU A 386 5.72 -15.26 22.38
C GLU A 386 6.08 -13.97 21.60
N GLN A 387 7.27 -13.95 20.97
CA GLN A 387 7.76 -12.80 20.19
C GLN A 387 6.82 -12.40 19.03
N PHE A 388 6.01 -13.33 18.53
CA PHE A 388 5.05 -13.09 17.45
C PHE A 388 3.62 -12.86 17.94
N TRP A 389 3.37 -12.72 19.26
CA TRP A 389 2.02 -12.47 19.80
C TRP A 389 1.28 -11.30 19.13
N PRO A 390 1.89 -10.11 18.93
CA PRO A 390 1.21 -9.00 18.26
C PRO A 390 0.78 -9.36 16.82
N ILE A 391 1.65 -10.07 16.09
CA ILE A 391 1.39 -10.51 14.72
C ILE A 391 0.28 -11.58 14.70
N ALA A 392 0.29 -12.52 15.65
CA ALA A 392 -0.72 -13.54 15.78
C ALA A 392 -2.10 -12.94 16.06
N THR A 393 -2.16 -11.95 16.96
CA THR A 393 -3.38 -11.20 17.27
C THR A 393 -3.90 -10.46 16.03
N HIS A 394 -3.01 -9.77 15.32
CA HIS A 394 -3.40 -9.06 14.10
C HIS A 394 -3.94 -10.01 13.01
N LEU A 395 -3.27 -11.15 12.79
CA LEU A 395 -3.74 -12.15 11.84
C LEU A 395 -5.10 -12.73 12.22
N THR A 396 -5.31 -12.98 13.51
CA THR A 396 -6.59 -13.44 14.05
C THR A 396 -7.70 -12.46 13.71
N ASN A 397 -7.49 -11.18 14.00
CA ASN A 397 -8.47 -10.13 13.71
C ASN A 397 -8.72 -9.99 12.20
N LEU A 398 -7.69 -10.05 11.37
CA LEU A 398 -7.82 -9.98 9.91
C LEU A 398 -8.64 -11.14 9.35
N ILE A 399 -8.38 -12.37 9.78
CA ILE A 399 -9.12 -13.55 9.30
C ILE A 399 -10.58 -13.47 9.77
N THR A 400 -10.81 -13.23 11.06
CA THR A 400 -12.16 -13.14 11.64
C THR A 400 -12.98 -12.05 10.98
N ALA A 401 -12.43 -10.84 10.81
CA ALA A 401 -13.12 -9.72 10.18
C ALA A 401 -13.48 -10.03 8.72
N ARG A 402 -12.56 -10.60 7.94
CA ARG A 402 -12.82 -10.97 6.54
C ARG A 402 -13.92 -12.00 6.40
N TRP A 403 -13.96 -12.99 7.29
CA TRP A 403 -15.01 -14.00 7.32
C TRP A 403 -16.36 -13.42 7.77
N ALA A 404 -16.35 -12.55 8.80
CA ALA A 404 -17.54 -11.86 9.27
C ALA A 404 -18.17 -10.98 8.17
N ILE A 405 -17.36 -10.27 7.37
CA ILE A 405 -17.83 -9.49 6.21
C ILE A 405 -18.54 -10.38 5.16
N LYS A 406 -18.21 -11.67 5.10
CA LYS A 406 -18.83 -12.64 4.20
C LYS A 406 -20.03 -13.37 4.82
N GLY A 407 -20.35 -13.11 6.10
CA GLY A 407 -21.37 -13.86 6.83
C GLY A 407 -21.00 -15.32 7.09
N TRP A 408 -19.70 -15.68 7.01
CA TRP A 408 -19.26 -17.07 7.17
C TRP A 408 -18.75 -17.36 8.57
N ALA A 409 -18.94 -18.59 9.02
CA ALA A 409 -18.47 -19.03 10.33
C ALA A 409 -16.95 -19.29 10.31
N CYS A 410 -16.19 -18.52 11.10
CA CYS A 410 -14.76 -18.71 11.30
C CYS A 410 -14.41 -18.77 12.78
N GLN A 411 -13.66 -19.80 13.17
CA GLN A 411 -13.11 -19.92 14.52
C GLN A 411 -11.59 -19.90 14.44
N VAL A 412 -10.96 -18.88 15.03
CA VAL A 412 -9.50 -18.78 15.09
C VAL A 412 -9.05 -19.06 16.53
N GLN A 413 -8.15 -20.03 16.70
CA GLN A 413 -7.58 -20.40 17.99
C GLN A 413 -6.07 -20.13 17.97
N PRO A 414 -5.60 -19.04 18.61
CA PRO A 414 -4.18 -18.85 18.85
C PRO A 414 -3.70 -19.87 19.90
N VAL A 415 -2.53 -20.47 19.64
CA VAL A 415 -1.88 -21.44 20.53
C VAL A 415 -0.41 -21.07 20.68
N LYS A 416 -0.01 -20.72 21.91
CA LYS A 416 1.37 -20.42 22.23
C LYS A 416 2.20 -21.72 22.22
N LEU A 417 3.20 -21.83 21.36
CA LEU A 417 4.02 -23.03 21.15
C LEU A 417 4.68 -23.51 22.45
N GLU A 418 5.11 -22.58 23.31
CA GLU A 418 5.74 -22.88 24.60
C GLU A 418 4.78 -23.58 25.58
N THR A 419 3.47 -23.47 25.38
CA THR A 419 2.43 -24.07 26.24
C THR A 419 1.95 -25.44 25.74
N LEU A 420 2.52 -25.97 24.64
CA LEU A 420 2.08 -27.24 24.05
C LEU A 420 2.12 -28.44 25.01
N HIS A 421 3.03 -28.41 25.99
CA HIS A 421 3.15 -29.45 27.01
C HIS A 421 1.90 -29.57 27.90
N GLU A 422 1.07 -28.52 27.99
CA GLU A 422 -0.18 -28.52 28.75
C GLU A 422 -1.28 -29.36 28.09
N LYS A 423 -1.11 -29.71 26.80
CA LYS A 423 -2.07 -30.53 26.01
C LYS A 423 -3.53 -30.06 26.11
N LYS A 424 -3.74 -28.76 26.28
CA LYS A 424 -5.08 -28.18 26.29
C LYS A 424 -5.75 -28.47 24.95
N PRO A 425 -6.93 -29.10 24.92
CA PRO A 425 -7.64 -29.34 23.68
C PRO A 425 -8.06 -28.01 23.06
N VAL A 426 -8.00 -27.94 21.74
CA VAL A 426 -8.35 -26.75 20.97
C VAL A 426 -9.82 -26.82 20.58
N PHE A 427 -10.48 -25.66 20.45
CA PHE A 427 -11.88 -25.55 20.02
C PHE A 427 -12.90 -26.32 20.90
N MET A 428 -12.70 -26.35 22.22
CA MET A 428 -13.55 -27.09 23.18
C MET A 428 -15.06 -26.83 23.07
N ASN A 429 -15.46 -25.66 22.58
CA ASN A 429 -16.85 -25.22 22.52
C ASN A 429 -17.47 -25.32 21.12
N MET A 430 -16.79 -25.97 20.16
CA MET A 430 -17.27 -26.05 18.78
C MET A 430 -17.85 -27.43 18.48
N THR A 431 -19.05 -27.46 17.90
CA THR A 431 -19.66 -28.71 17.40
C THR A 431 -19.07 -29.06 16.04
N TRP A 432 -18.29 -30.14 16.00
CA TRP A 432 -17.61 -30.60 14.78
C TRP A 432 -18.46 -31.59 13.99
N GLU A 433 -18.93 -31.15 12.82
CA GLU A 433 -19.51 -32.03 11.81
C GLU A 433 -18.42 -32.46 10.82
N GLU A 434 -18.24 -33.78 10.65
CA GLU A 434 -17.22 -34.35 9.76
C GLU A 434 -17.41 -33.86 8.32
N GLY A 435 -16.34 -33.38 7.70
CA GLY A 435 -16.35 -32.85 6.33
C GLY A 435 -16.97 -31.45 6.17
N SER A 436 -17.40 -30.78 7.24
CA SER A 436 -18.03 -29.44 7.15
C SER A 436 -17.03 -28.28 7.24
N TYR A 437 -15.89 -28.46 7.91
CA TYR A 437 -14.90 -27.40 8.16
C TYR A 437 -13.67 -27.53 7.27
N SER A 438 -13.21 -26.41 6.74
CA SER A 438 -11.85 -26.25 6.20
C SER A 438 -10.90 -25.86 7.35
N VAL A 439 -9.76 -26.53 7.50
CA VAL A 439 -8.85 -26.29 8.64
C VAL A 439 -7.52 -25.72 8.16
N PHE A 440 -7.16 -24.54 8.66
CA PHE A 440 -5.85 -23.95 8.46
C PHE A 440 -5.00 -24.15 9.70
N VAL A 441 -3.73 -24.48 9.49
CA VAL A 441 -2.72 -24.49 10.55
C VAL A 441 -1.61 -23.54 10.14
N VAL A 442 -1.49 -22.43 10.85
CA VAL A 442 -0.50 -21.39 10.58
C VAL A 442 0.51 -21.38 11.72
N TYR A 443 1.79 -21.44 11.38
CA TYR A 443 2.90 -21.39 12.31
C TYR A 443 3.66 -20.09 12.15
N LEU A 444 3.76 -19.30 13.24
CA LEU A 444 4.60 -18.11 13.37
C LEU A 444 5.77 -18.43 14.31
N THR A 445 6.90 -18.83 13.74
CA THR A 445 8.07 -19.25 14.52
C THR A 445 9.38 -18.84 13.85
N HIS A 446 10.51 -19.03 14.51
CA HIS A 446 11.83 -18.89 13.91
C HIS A 446 12.30 -20.24 13.37
N GLY A 447 12.86 -20.24 12.17
CA GLY A 447 13.69 -21.32 11.66
C GLY A 447 15.14 -21.06 12.07
N LEU A 448 15.78 -22.03 12.69
CA LEU A 448 17.16 -21.94 13.10
C LEU A 448 18.08 -22.60 12.06
N SER A 449 19.32 -22.10 11.96
CA SER A 449 20.34 -22.68 11.07
C SER A 449 20.86 -24.01 11.62
N ASP A 450 21.80 -24.63 10.90
CA ASP A 450 22.63 -25.73 11.41
C ASP A 450 21.83 -26.96 11.87
N GLU A 451 20.84 -27.35 11.06
CA GLU A 451 20.02 -28.56 11.27
C GLU A 451 19.13 -28.55 12.53
N GLN A 452 19.00 -27.41 13.21
CA GLN A 452 18.17 -27.30 14.42
C GLN A 452 16.66 -27.29 14.11
N GLY A 453 16.26 -26.85 12.92
CA GLY A 453 14.86 -26.88 12.47
C GLY A 453 14.04 -25.68 12.95
N TYR A 454 12.83 -25.91 13.44
CA TYR A 454 11.89 -24.87 13.87
C TYR A 454 11.89 -24.71 15.38
N GLN A 455 11.88 -23.46 15.83
CA GLN A 455 11.84 -23.13 17.24
C GLN A 455 10.48 -23.48 17.86
N LEU A 456 10.52 -24.16 18.99
CA LEU A 456 9.36 -24.48 19.82
C LEU A 456 9.34 -23.61 21.08
N THR A 457 10.50 -23.41 21.70
CA THR A 457 10.72 -22.56 22.87
C THR A 457 12.05 -21.81 22.71
N GLU A 458 12.37 -20.88 23.60
CA GLU A 458 13.68 -20.20 23.58
C GLU A 458 14.88 -21.18 23.62
N ALA A 459 14.71 -22.33 24.26
CA ALA A 459 15.78 -23.32 24.45
C ALA A 459 15.64 -24.57 23.57
N THR A 460 14.57 -24.69 22.78
CA THR A 460 14.27 -25.92 22.04
C THR A 460 13.86 -25.61 20.61
N ALA A 461 14.55 -26.26 19.68
CA ALA A 461 14.15 -26.34 18.28
C ALA A 461 14.12 -27.80 17.85
N LEU A 462 13.25 -28.11 16.88
CA LEU A 462 12.97 -29.45 16.42
C LEU A 462 13.04 -29.52 14.91
N GLN A 463 13.48 -30.66 14.40
CA GLN A 463 13.46 -30.88 12.95
C GLN A 463 12.03 -30.80 12.41
N PRO A 464 11.83 -30.45 11.11
CA PRO A 464 10.49 -30.20 10.56
C PRO A 464 9.45 -31.27 10.85
N VAL A 465 9.81 -32.55 10.72
CA VAL A 465 8.89 -33.68 10.96
C VAL A 465 8.56 -33.82 12.45
N GLU A 466 9.56 -33.70 13.33
CA GLU A 466 9.38 -33.76 14.78
C GLU A 466 8.50 -32.62 15.28
N PHE A 467 8.76 -31.40 14.78
CA PHE A 467 7.99 -30.20 15.07
C PHE A 467 6.51 -30.37 14.70
N LEU A 468 6.23 -30.87 13.49
CA LEU A 468 4.85 -31.10 13.05
C LEU A 468 4.18 -32.23 13.85
N ASN A 469 4.87 -33.33 14.13
CA ASN A 469 4.32 -34.41 14.96
C ASN A 469 3.94 -33.92 16.36
N GLN A 470 4.79 -33.12 17.00
CA GLN A 470 4.53 -32.62 18.35
C GLN A 470 3.39 -31.60 18.37
N THR A 471 3.34 -30.68 17.41
CA THR A 471 2.33 -29.61 17.37
C THR A 471 0.95 -30.15 16.96
N LEU A 472 0.89 -31.06 15.99
CA LEU A 472 -0.36 -31.60 15.43
C LEU A 472 -0.98 -32.72 16.27
N ALA A 473 -0.28 -33.23 17.28
CA ALA A 473 -0.86 -34.17 18.24
C ALA A 473 -2.11 -33.59 18.93
N VAL A 474 -2.09 -32.30 19.24
CA VAL A 474 -3.19 -31.58 19.92
C VAL A 474 -4.47 -31.51 19.07
N PRO A 475 -4.44 -31.08 17.79
CA PRO A 475 -5.62 -31.00 16.92
C PRO A 475 -5.89 -32.26 16.07
N SER A 476 -5.29 -33.41 16.40
CA SER A 476 -5.30 -34.60 15.53
C SER A 476 -6.70 -35.07 15.10
N GLU A 477 -7.66 -35.11 16.03
CA GLU A 477 -9.05 -35.51 15.72
C GLU A 477 -9.74 -34.54 14.76
N ILE A 478 -9.50 -33.24 14.95
CA ILE A 478 -10.09 -32.15 14.16
C ILE A 478 -9.57 -32.20 12.74
N LEU A 479 -8.26 -32.38 12.57
CA LEU A 479 -7.63 -32.50 11.27
C LEU A 479 -8.14 -33.73 10.50
N ARG A 480 -8.41 -34.84 11.20
CA ARG A 480 -8.97 -36.06 10.58
C ARG A 480 -10.40 -35.85 10.09
N LYS A 481 -11.20 -35.05 10.79
CA LYS A 481 -12.61 -34.76 10.47
C LYS A 481 -12.79 -33.58 9.52
N ALA A 482 -11.72 -32.87 9.16
CA ALA A 482 -11.78 -31.71 8.29
C ALA A 482 -12.14 -32.09 6.85
N ARG A 483 -12.83 -31.18 6.14
CA ARG A 483 -13.08 -31.27 4.70
C ARG A 483 -11.80 -31.18 3.90
N ASN A 484 -10.95 -30.24 4.29
CA ASN A 484 -9.63 -30.00 3.73
C ASN A 484 -8.73 -29.39 4.81
N THR A 485 -7.43 -29.58 4.66
CA THR A 485 -6.42 -29.18 5.64
C THR A 485 -5.24 -28.51 4.96
N GLN A 486 -4.93 -27.27 5.34
CA GLN A 486 -3.79 -26.53 4.81
C GLN A 486 -2.85 -26.08 5.92
N GLY A 487 -1.56 -26.26 5.70
CA GLY A 487 -0.49 -25.82 6.60
C GLY A 487 0.29 -24.65 6.03
N PHE A 488 0.71 -23.72 6.88
CA PHE A 488 1.57 -22.58 6.54
C PHE A 488 2.69 -22.44 7.56
N LEU A 489 3.94 -22.69 7.16
CA LEU A 489 5.14 -22.48 7.96
C LEU A 489 5.69 -21.08 7.65
N LEU A 490 5.23 -20.08 8.40
CA LEU A 490 5.68 -18.69 8.28
C LEU A 490 6.82 -18.45 9.28
N SER A 491 8.02 -18.80 8.85
CA SER A 491 9.22 -18.65 9.68
C SER A 491 10.31 -17.87 8.97
N CYS A 492 11.06 -17.07 9.73
CA CYS A 492 12.37 -16.61 9.27
C CYS A 492 13.39 -17.77 9.33
N GLY A 493 14.58 -17.60 8.77
CA GLY A 493 15.57 -18.68 8.69
C GLY A 493 15.32 -19.67 7.54
N HIS A 494 16.05 -20.78 7.53
CA HIS A 494 16.09 -21.65 6.35
C HIS A 494 16.20 -23.17 6.62
N PRO A 495 15.41 -23.77 7.55
CA PRO A 495 15.39 -25.22 7.70
C PRO A 495 15.13 -25.96 6.38
N LEU A 496 14.22 -25.43 5.57
CA LEU A 496 13.81 -26.05 4.30
C LEU A 496 14.85 -25.91 3.18
N ARG A 497 15.98 -25.21 3.38
CA ARG A 497 17.12 -25.29 2.44
C ARG A 497 17.86 -26.62 2.56
N HIS A 498 17.74 -27.32 3.68
CA HIS A 498 18.35 -28.63 3.85
C HIS A 498 17.54 -29.68 3.08
N SER A 499 18.11 -30.23 2.00
CA SER A 499 17.43 -31.20 1.13
C SER A 499 16.97 -32.45 1.88
N GLY A 500 17.74 -32.91 2.87
CA GLY A 500 17.34 -34.02 3.73
C GLY A 500 16.07 -33.73 4.55
N PHE A 501 15.87 -32.47 4.97
CA PHE A 501 14.64 -32.10 5.68
C PHE A 501 13.44 -32.06 4.75
N VAL A 502 13.61 -31.56 3.53
CA VAL A 502 12.54 -31.56 2.52
C VAL A 502 12.15 -32.98 2.11
N ALA A 503 13.12 -33.87 1.94
CA ALA A 503 12.87 -35.28 1.63
C ALA A 503 12.11 -35.99 2.77
N SER A 504 12.57 -35.85 4.02
CA SER A 504 11.87 -36.40 5.19
C SER A 504 10.47 -35.81 5.36
N LEU A 505 10.32 -34.50 5.13
CA LEU A 505 9.04 -33.82 5.22
C LEU A 505 8.09 -34.28 4.12
N GLN A 506 8.53 -34.50 2.88
CA GLN A 506 7.70 -35.07 1.81
C GLN A 506 7.20 -36.47 2.19
N GLN A 507 8.07 -37.34 2.69
CA GLN A 507 7.68 -38.69 3.12
C GLN A 507 6.64 -38.66 4.25
N TRP A 508 6.83 -37.75 5.21
CA TRP A 508 5.85 -37.52 6.28
C TRP A 508 4.53 -36.97 5.74
N PHE A 509 4.61 -35.99 4.83
CA PHE A 509 3.46 -35.27 4.28
C PHE A 509 2.52 -36.19 3.49
N GLU A 510 3.03 -37.17 2.74
CA GLU A 510 2.20 -38.15 2.03
C GLU A 510 1.29 -38.99 2.95
N LYS A 511 1.66 -39.15 4.22
CA LYS A 511 0.87 -39.86 5.24
C LYS A 511 0.25 -38.90 6.26
N GLY A 512 0.60 -37.63 6.18
CA GLY A 512 0.24 -36.60 7.14
C GLY A 512 -1.19 -36.10 6.94
N PRO A 513 -1.70 -35.33 7.92
CA PRO A 513 -3.07 -34.85 7.90
C PRO A 513 -3.32 -33.75 6.87
N PHE A 514 -2.27 -33.13 6.30
CA PHE A 514 -2.38 -31.98 5.39
C PHE A 514 -2.63 -32.37 3.93
N ASP A 515 -3.48 -31.63 3.25
CA ASP A 515 -3.63 -31.71 1.78
C ASP A 515 -2.61 -30.82 1.06
N THR A 516 -2.24 -29.69 1.67
CA THR A 516 -1.22 -28.77 1.16
C THR A 516 -0.45 -28.13 2.33
N LEU A 517 0.87 -28.00 2.20
CA LEU A 517 1.74 -27.30 3.16
C LEU A 517 2.62 -26.30 2.40
N LEU A 518 2.55 -25.03 2.77
CA LEU A 518 3.45 -23.99 2.29
C LEU A 518 4.49 -23.67 3.35
N GLY A 519 5.76 -23.60 2.97
CA GLY A 519 6.85 -23.15 3.83
C GLY A 519 7.64 -22.02 3.20
N ALA A 520 7.92 -20.98 3.97
CA ALA A 520 8.78 -19.88 3.52
C ALA A 520 10.26 -20.33 3.45
N MET A 521 10.97 -19.86 2.42
CA MET A 521 12.38 -20.23 2.15
C MET A 521 13.39 -19.11 2.47
N ASN A 522 12.90 -17.98 2.98
CA ASN A 522 13.64 -16.74 3.13
C ASN A 522 14.44 -16.71 4.43
N THR A 523 15.73 -16.43 4.32
CA THR A 523 16.61 -16.24 5.49
C THR A 523 16.10 -15.14 6.41
N ARG A 524 15.55 -14.08 5.83
CA ARG A 524 14.91 -12.97 6.54
C ARG A 524 13.48 -12.84 6.02
N LEU A 525 12.54 -13.29 6.82
CA LEU A 525 11.12 -13.13 6.58
C LEU A 525 10.57 -12.14 7.61
N SER A 526 9.95 -11.06 7.16
CA SER A 526 9.00 -10.34 8.00
C SER A 526 7.63 -10.99 7.83
N VAL A 527 7.16 -11.67 8.87
CA VAL A 527 5.87 -12.36 8.88
C VAL A 527 4.72 -11.39 8.57
N ALA A 528 4.88 -10.10 8.91
CA ALA A 528 3.91 -9.04 8.64
C ALA A 528 3.54 -8.95 7.13
N TYR A 529 4.49 -9.22 6.24
CA TYR A 529 4.27 -9.17 4.79
C TYR A 529 3.39 -10.30 4.26
N MET A 530 3.13 -11.34 5.07
CA MET A 530 2.31 -12.49 4.68
C MET A 530 0.87 -12.41 5.22
N LEU A 531 0.56 -11.51 6.17
CA LEU A 531 -0.72 -11.54 6.89
C LEU A 531 -1.91 -11.33 5.96
N ASN A 532 -1.82 -10.34 5.06
CA ASN A 532 -2.86 -10.08 4.08
C ASN A 532 -3.03 -11.26 3.10
N LEU A 533 -1.93 -11.88 2.67
CA LEU A 533 -1.99 -13.07 1.82
C LEU A 533 -2.73 -14.21 2.54
N ILE A 534 -2.36 -14.54 3.78
CA ILE A 534 -3.02 -15.62 4.53
C ILE A 534 -4.50 -15.33 4.75
N ALA A 535 -4.85 -14.09 5.12
CA ALA A 535 -6.24 -13.71 5.32
C ALA A 535 -7.05 -13.72 4.00
N ARG A 536 -6.43 -13.41 2.86
CA ARG A 536 -7.06 -13.56 1.55
C ARG A 536 -7.21 -15.03 1.15
N LEU A 537 -6.19 -15.86 1.41
CA LEU A 537 -6.24 -17.30 1.15
C LEU A 537 -7.35 -17.98 1.97
N SER A 538 -7.57 -17.55 3.22
CA SER A 538 -8.62 -18.10 4.08
C SER A 538 -10.00 -18.03 3.42
N THR A 539 -10.31 -16.94 2.72
CA THR A 539 -11.58 -16.80 2.02
C THR A 539 -11.54 -17.36 0.60
N CYS A 540 -10.44 -17.18 -0.15
CA CYS A 540 -10.37 -17.61 -1.55
C CYS A 540 -10.38 -19.14 -1.73
N MET A 541 -9.78 -19.89 -0.80
CA MET A 541 -9.71 -21.36 -0.92
C MET A 541 -11.04 -22.05 -0.63
N VAL A 542 -11.99 -21.32 -0.04
CA VAL A 542 -13.36 -21.79 0.15
C VAL A 542 -14.18 -21.64 -1.13
N GLU A 543 -14.00 -20.53 -1.85
CA GLU A 543 -14.82 -20.18 -3.02
C GLU A 543 -14.39 -20.91 -4.30
N ARG A 544 -13.13 -21.33 -4.37
CA ARG A 544 -12.53 -21.83 -5.60
C ARG A 544 -12.44 -23.36 -5.58
N GLY A 545 -12.68 -23.95 -6.75
CA GLY A 545 -12.78 -25.39 -6.97
C GLY A 545 -11.51 -26.20 -6.67
N PRO A 546 -11.39 -27.43 -7.21
CA PRO A 546 -10.48 -28.47 -6.71
C PRO A 546 -8.98 -28.16 -6.80
N ASN A 547 -8.56 -27.08 -7.47
CA ASN A 547 -7.14 -26.74 -7.64
C ASN A 547 -6.66 -25.71 -6.59
N VAL A 548 -6.59 -26.19 -5.34
CA VAL A 548 -6.13 -25.41 -4.18
C VAL A 548 -4.72 -24.84 -4.41
N THR A 549 -3.79 -25.67 -4.88
CA THR A 549 -2.40 -25.27 -5.13
C THR A 549 -2.27 -24.12 -6.12
N GLU A 550 -2.99 -24.17 -7.25
CA GLU A 550 -2.96 -23.10 -8.24
C GLU A 550 -3.61 -21.80 -7.71
N THR A 551 -4.67 -21.93 -6.92
CA THR A 551 -5.27 -20.78 -6.24
C THR A 551 -4.27 -20.13 -5.29
N MET A 552 -3.58 -20.93 -4.47
CA MET A 552 -2.54 -20.43 -3.56
C MET A 552 -1.42 -19.72 -4.30
N PHE A 553 -0.93 -20.33 -5.39
CA PHE A 553 0.13 -19.78 -6.22
C PHE A 553 -0.26 -18.44 -6.85
N GLN A 554 -1.46 -18.36 -7.46
CA GLN A 554 -1.97 -17.12 -8.06
C GLN A 554 -2.11 -16.02 -7.02
N MET A 555 -2.63 -16.36 -5.84
CA MET A 555 -2.84 -15.41 -4.75
C MET A 555 -1.51 -14.89 -4.20
N TRP A 556 -0.53 -15.76 -4.02
CA TRP A 556 0.83 -15.36 -3.64
C TRP A 556 1.44 -14.43 -4.69
N LEU A 557 1.43 -14.82 -5.97
CA LEU A 557 2.08 -14.05 -7.03
C LEU A 557 1.44 -12.68 -7.30
N THR A 558 0.13 -12.55 -7.05
CA THR A 558 -0.59 -11.28 -7.20
C THR A 558 -0.51 -10.38 -5.96
N ASP A 559 -0.03 -10.89 -4.83
CA ASP A 559 0.28 -10.09 -3.65
C ASP A 559 1.74 -9.63 -3.73
N SER A 560 1.95 -8.41 -4.25
CA SER A 560 3.29 -7.90 -4.54
C SER A 560 4.18 -7.79 -3.31
N VAL A 561 3.60 -7.59 -2.13
CA VAL A 561 4.33 -7.49 -0.86
C VAL A 561 4.74 -8.89 -0.41
N ALA A 562 3.81 -9.84 -0.40
CA ALA A 562 4.14 -11.22 -0.06
C ALA A 562 5.18 -11.81 -1.03
N ALA A 563 4.95 -11.70 -2.35
CA ALA A 563 5.82 -12.27 -3.37
C ALA A 563 7.22 -11.64 -3.38
N SER A 564 7.34 -10.31 -3.25
CA SER A 564 8.65 -9.66 -3.27
C SER A 564 9.54 -10.02 -2.08
N HIS A 565 8.93 -10.40 -0.96
CA HIS A 565 9.63 -10.74 0.27
C HIS A 565 9.70 -12.23 0.55
N THR A 566 9.05 -13.08 -0.26
CA THR A 566 9.00 -14.53 -0.01
C THR A 566 9.26 -15.37 -1.25
N ASP A 567 9.99 -16.47 -1.03
CA ASP A 567 9.95 -17.66 -1.88
C ASP A 567 9.28 -18.76 -1.08
N VAL A 568 8.48 -19.58 -1.75
CA VAL A 568 7.61 -20.55 -1.09
C VAL A 568 7.91 -21.95 -1.59
N LEU A 569 8.12 -22.88 -0.66
CA LEU A 569 8.14 -24.30 -0.95
C LEU A 569 6.73 -24.86 -0.71
N CYS A 570 6.15 -25.49 -1.73
CA CYS A 570 4.83 -26.07 -1.68
C CYS A 570 4.91 -27.60 -1.72
N PHE A 571 4.34 -28.24 -0.71
CA PHE A 571 4.04 -29.65 -0.65
C PHE A 571 2.55 -29.84 -0.93
N ALA A 572 2.20 -30.74 -1.85
CA ALA A 572 0.83 -31.08 -2.19
C ALA A 572 0.71 -32.59 -2.37
N ARG A 573 -0.38 -33.19 -1.88
CA ARG A 573 -0.47 -34.66 -1.76
C ARG A 573 -0.40 -35.31 -3.15
N GLY A 574 0.43 -36.35 -3.30
CA GLY A 574 0.65 -37.02 -4.59
C GLY A 574 1.42 -36.19 -5.62
N ARG A 575 2.10 -35.11 -5.21
CA ARG A 575 2.96 -34.28 -6.06
C ARG A 575 4.32 -34.11 -5.42
N GLU A 576 5.35 -33.99 -6.25
CA GLU A 576 6.69 -33.61 -5.78
C GLU A 576 6.68 -32.18 -5.20
N PRO A 577 7.55 -31.89 -4.21
CA PRO A 577 7.67 -30.54 -3.68
C PRO A 577 8.07 -29.56 -4.78
N THR A 578 7.35 -28.44 -4.87
CA THR A 578 7.62 -27.38 -5.85
C THR A 578 8.05 -26.10 -5.16
N LEU A 579 9.13 -25.50 -5.64
CA LEU A 579 9.64 -24.21 -5.20
C LEU A 579 9.09 -23.11 -6.11
N TRP A 580 8.45 -22.13 -5.49
CA TRP A 580 7.90 -20.95 -6.13
C TRP A 580 8.83 -19.77 -5.86
N LEU A 581 9.51 -19.31 -6.90
CA LEU A 581 10.50 -18.24 -6.82
C LEU A 581 9.94 -16.98 -7.45
N TYR A 582 9.89 -15.89 -6.69
CA TYR A 582 9.51 -14.60 -7.25
C TYR A 582 10.56 -14.14 -8.26
N ALA A 583 10.14 -13.87 -9.51
CA ALA A 583 11.04 -13.74 -10.65
C ALA A 583 10.85 -12.44 -11.47
N PRO A 584 10.84 -11.24 -10.85
CA PRO A 584 10.82 -9.98 -11.61
C PRO A 584 12.08 -9.87 -12.46
N PHE A 585 11.95 -9.82 -13.78
CA PHE A 585 13.11 -9.82 -14.69
C PHE A 585 14.09 -8.67 -14.45
N GLN A 586 13.61 -7.51 -14.01
CA GLN A 586 14.45 -6.32 -13.80
C GLN A 586 15.40 -6.42 -12.59
N SER A 587 15.15 -7.32 -11.64
CA SER A 587 15.97 -7.42 -10.42
C SER A 587 16.37 -8.86 -10.08
N ARG A 588 15.51 -9.81 -10.39
CA ARG A 588 15.64 -11.21 -10.00
C ARG A 588 15.15 -12.17 -11.11
N PRO A 589 15.72 -12.10 -12.33
CA PRO A 589 15.27 -12.93 -13.45
C PRO A 589 15.35 -14.41 -13.10
N LEU A 590 14.26 -15.14 -13.40
CA LEU A 590 14.10 -16.57 -13.10
C LEU A 590 14.35 -16.92 -11.62
N GLY A 591 14.09 -15.99 -10.69
CA GLY A 591 14.24 -16.22 -9.25
C GLY A 591 15.67 -16.07 -8.74
N LYS A 592 16.63 -15.63 -9.56
CA LYS A 592 18.02 -15.37 -9.14
C LYS A 592 18.33 -13.87 -9.20
N PRO A 593 18.91 -13.28 -8.14
CA PRO A 593 19.23 -11.85 -8.15
C PRO A 593 20.30 -11.56 -9.22
N LEU A 594 20.14 -10.43 -9.92
CA LEU A 594 21.20 -9.95 -10.81
C LEU A 594 22.48 -9.67 -10.01
N PRO A 595 23.66 -9.98 -10.57
CA PRO A 595 24.91 -9.59 -9.94
C PRO A 595 25.00 -8.06 -9.87
N SER A 596 25.81 -7.53 -8.95
CA SER A 596 26.06 -6.09 -8.93
C SER A 596 26.63 -5.64 -10.27
N ILE A 597 26.01 -4.61 -10.87
CA ILE A 597 26.50 -4.07 -12.14
C ILE A 597 27.91 -3.50 -12.00
N MET A 598 28.25 -3.00 -10.81
CA MET A 598 29.56 -2.44 -10.52
C MET A 598 30.66 -3.51 -10.48
N SER A 599 30.34 -4.73 -10.05
CA SER A 599 31.30 -5.84 -10.04
C SER A 599 31.40 -6.55 -11.39
N THR A 600 30.35 -6.49 -12.22
CA THR A 600 30.27 -7.25 -13.47
C THR A 600 30.72 -6.44 -14.68
N CYS A 601 30.40 -5.14 -14.71
CA CYS A 601 30.71 -4.26 -15.82
C CYS A 601 31.83 -3.28 -15.44
N SER A 602 33.01 -3.44 -16.04
CA SER A 602 34.18 -2.58 -15.78
C SER A 602 34.16 -1.24 -16.52
N CYS A 603 33.08 -0.91 -17.26
CA CYS A 603 33.04 0.38 -17.93
C CYS A 603 33.08 1.50 -16.88
N PRO A 604 33.92 2.53 -17.07
CA PRO A 604 33.94 3.66 -16.16
C PRO A 604 32.54 4.29 -16.13
N ASP A 605 32.14 4.80 -14.97
CA ASP A 605 30.99 5.70 -14.92
C ASP A 605 31.31 6.87 -15.87
N MET A 606 30.39 7.17 -16.78
CA MET A 606 30.64 8.11 -17.88
C MET A 606 31.21 9.43 -17.36
N PRO A 607 32.28 9.98 -17.97
CA PRO A 607 32.90 11.21 -17.50
C PRO A 607 31.90 12.37 -17.49
N THR A 608 31.95 13.14 -16.41
CA THR A 608 30.98 14.17 -15.96
C THR A 608 30.73 15.31 -16.96
N ASP A 609 31.54 15.47 -18.00
CA ASP A 609 31.45 16.61 -18.92
C ASP A 609 30.45 16.39 -20.07
N ARG A 610 30.20 15.15 -20.49
CA ARG A 610 29.07 14.82 -21.39
C ARG A 610 27.74 14.66 -20.65
N HIS A 611 27.76 14.74 -19.31
CA HIS A 611 26.61 14.52 -18.45
C HIS A 611 25.59 15.67 -18.47
N GLN A 612 25.92 16.91 -18.87
CA GLN A 612 24.94 18.00 -18.79
C GLN A 612 23.77 17.86 -19.79
N ALA A 613 24.00 17.28 -20.98
CA ALA A 613 22.93 17.05 -21.95
C ALA A 613 22.07 15.83 -21.61
N LEU A 614 22.67 14.77 -21.06
CA LEU A 614 21.99 13.53 -20.68
C LEU A 614 21.44 13.52 -19.26
N ARG A 615 21.87 14.42 -18.34
CA ARG A 615 21.29 14.56 -16.99
C ARG A 615 19.81 14.96 -16.97
N ARG A 616 19.23 15.37 -18.11
CA ARG A 616 17.77 15.50 -18.22
C ARG A 616 17.06 14.13 -18.21
N LEU A 617 17.80 13.04 -18.43
CA LEU A 617 17.37 11.66 -18.33
C LEU A 617 18.20 11.00 -17.21
N ASN A 618 17.61 10.74 -16.05
CA ASN A 618 18.24 10.23 -14.82
C ASN A 618 18.86 8.80 -14.94
N SER A 619 19.65 8.46 -15.96
CA SER A 619 20.18 7.11 -16.13
C SER A 619 21.45 6.91 -15.30
N ARG A 620 21.30 6.50 -14.03
CA ARG A 620 22.39 5.83 -13.28
C ARG A 620 22.81 4.55 -14.01
N LYS A 621 24.06 4.12 -13.86
CA LYS A 621 24.53 2.82 -14.36
C LYS A 621 23.68 1.73 -13.73
N ALA A 622 22.89 1.04 -14.56
CA ALA A 622 21.91 0.06 -14.14
C ALA A 622 21.82 -1.07 -15.19
N TRP A 623 21.21 -2.18 -14.79
CA TRP A 623 20.86 -3.25 -15.71
C TRP A 623 19.59 -2.89 -16.46
N GLU A 624 19.62 -3.05 -17.78
CA GLU A 624 18.44 -3.12 -18.65
C GLU A 624 18.26 -4.58 -19.05
N VAL A 625 17.11 -5.18 -18.74
CA VAL A 625 16.90 -6.62 -18.93
C VAL A 625 15.87 -6.89 -20.04
N ASP A 626 16.32 -7.62 -21.06
CA ASP A 626 15.48 -8.16 -22.14
C ASP A 626 15.24 -9.66 -21.93
N HIS A 627 14.03 -10.13 -22.21
CA HIS A 627 13.68 -11.55 -22.11
C HIS A 627 12.59 -11.96 -23.10
N ASN A 628 12.53 -13.27 -23.42
CA ASN A 628 11.42 -13.88 -24.16
C ASN A 628 10.41 -14.63 -23.25
N GLY A 629 10.55 -14.51 -21.93
CA GLY A 629 9.71 -15.26 -20.98
C GLY A 629 8.21 -14.98 -21.12
N ALA A 630 7.42 -16.06 -21.20
CA ALA A 630 5.95 -16.06 -21.21
C ALA A 630 5.38 -17.11 -20.24
N ASP A 631 4.09 -17.04 -19.93
CA ASP A 631 3.42 -18.01 -19.06
C ASP A 631 3.49 -19.43 -19.65
N GLY A 632 3.83 -20.41 -18.83
CA GLY A 632 3.95 -21.82 -19.20
C GLY A 632 5.26 -22.20 -19.90
N VAL A 633 6.12 -21.25 -20.26
CA VAL A 633 7.40 -21.54 -20.95
C VAL A 633 8.35 -22.26 -20.00
N ALA A 634 9.02 -23.31 -20.48
CA ALA A 634 10.02 -24.01 -19.69
C ALA A 634 11.21 -23.09 -19.38
N LEU A 635 11.75 -23.14 -18.16
CA LEU A 635 12.79 -22.18 -17.74
C LEU A 635 14.05 -22.25 -18.61
N ARG A 636 14.42 -23.44 -19.09
CA ARG A 636 15.52 -23.65 -20.03
C ARG A 636 15.37 -22.96 -21.39
N ASP A 637 14.14 -22.66 -21.79
CA ASP A 637 13.83 -22.02 -23.07
C ASP A 637 13.70 -20.49 -22.91
N VAL A 638 13.75 -19.98 -21.67
CA VAL A 638 13.72 -18.55 -21.39
C VAL A 638 15.12 -17.97 -21.57
N VAL A 639 15.29 -17.14 -22.59
CA VAL A 639 16.49 -16.37 -22.86
C VAL A 639 16.37 -15.04 -22.12
N VAL A 640 17.34 -14.76 -21.25
CA VAL A 640 17.45 -13.48 -20.53
C VAL A 640 18.78 -12.82 -20.86
N LYS A 641 18.73 -11.53 -21.17
CA LYS A 641 19.90 -10.70 -21.50
C LYS A 641 19.91 -9.50 -20.58
N ALA A 642 20.99 -9.32 -19.83
CA ALA A 642 21.22 -8.11 -19.05
C ALA A 642 22.19 -7.20 -19.81
N THR A 643 21.80 -5.95 -20.03
CA THR A 643 22.56 -4.95 -20.78
C THR A 643 22.94 -3.81 -19.85
N CYS A 644 24.21 -3.39 -19.86
CA CYS A 644 24.61 -2.20 -19.11
C CYS A 644 24.05 -0.95 -19.80
N THR A 645 23.30 -0.11 -19.08
CA THR A 645 22.73 1.13 -19.64
C THR A 645 23.77 2.13 -20.13
N VAL A 646 25.03 1.98 -19.72
CA VAL A 646 26.14 2.89 -20.05
C VAL A 646 26.94 2.41 -21.27
N CYS A 647 27.66 1.29 -21.15
CA CYS A 647 28.51 0.81 -22.25
C CYS A 647 27.77 -0.06 -23.28
N ARG A 648 26.49 -0.40 -23.02
CA ARG A 648 25.67 -1.29 -23.86
C ARG A 648 26.24 -2.70 -24.05
N GLN A 649 27.24 -3.09 -23.27
CA GLN A 649 27.68 -4.47 -23.21
C GLN A 649 26.53 -5.33 -22.69
N MET A 650 26.40 -6.54 -23.27
CA MET A 650 25.31 -7.47 -23.01
C MET A 650 25.87 -8.75 -22.39
N TRP A 651 25.17 -9.28 -21.39
CA TRP A 651 25.46 -10.54 -20.73
C TRP A 651 24.24 -11.46 -20.84
N PRO A 652 24.32 -12.56 -21.60
CA PRO A 652 23.30 -13.60 -21.55
C PRO A 652 23.36 -14.29 -20.18
N LEU A 653 22.20 -14.47 -19.54
CA LEU A 653 22.09 -15.22 -18.29
C LEU A 653 21.77 -16.68 -18.62
N PRO A 654 22.59 -17.64 -18.15
CA PRO A 654 22.40 -19.05 -18.51
C PRO A 654 21.12 -19.60 -17.86
N SER A 655 20.27 -20.19 -18.70
CA SER A 655 19.02 -20.83 -18.29
C SER A 655 18.93 -22.31 -18.69
N GLU A 656 19.80 -22.80 -19.57
CA GLU A 656 19.75 -24.13 -20.20
C GLU A 656 19.65 -25.30 -19.21
N HIS A 657 20.21 -25.15 -18.01
CA HIS A 657 20.21 -26.16 -16.95
C HIS A 657 19.04 -26.03 -15.96
N LEU A 658 18.17 -25.03 -16.12
CA LEU A 658 17.07 -24.78 -15.20
C LEU A 658 15.88 -25.70 -15.51
N ALA A 659 15.51 -26.54 -14.56
CA ALA A 659 14.26 -27.30 -14.59
C ALA A 659 13.09 -26.43 -14.11
N GLY A 660 11.89 -26.67 -14.67
CA GLY A 660 10.67 -26.00 -14.24
C GLY A 660 10.01 -25.15 -15.32
N THR A 661 9.01 -24.36 -14.92
CA THR A 661 8.23 -23.50 -15.81
C THR A 661 8.16 -22.08 -15.28
N LEU A 662 8.10 -21.12 -16.18
CA LEU A 662 7.80 -19.73 -15.87
C LEU A 662 6.28 -19.56 -15.82
N ARG A 663 5.76 -18.92 -14.78
CA ARG A 663 4.34 -18.59 -14.66
C ARG A 663 4.14 -17.08 -14.57
N LYS A 664 3.04 -16.57 -15.11
CA LYS A 664 2.71 -15.13 -15.11
C LYS A 664 1.29 -14.89 -14.62
N TYR A 665 1.14 -14.10 -13.57
CA TYR A 665 -0.15 -13.62 -13.08
C TYR A 665 -0.11 -12.13 -12.76
N GLY A 666 -1.13 -11.39 -13.19
CA GLY A 666 -1.24 -9.95 -12.88
C GLY A 666 -0.08 -9.10 -13.40
N GLY A 667 0.63 -9.54 -14.45
CA GLY A 667 1.84 -8.88 -14.95
C GLY A 667 3.13 -9.30 -14.25
N THR A 668 3.02 -10.06 -13.17
CA THR A 668 4.13 -10.52 -12.33
C THR A 668 4.57 -11.93 -12.75
N PHE A 669 5.86 -12.21 -12.66
CA PHE A 669 6.45 -13.50 -13.03
C PHE A 669 6.97 -14.26 -11.81
N ALA A 670 6.83 -15.59 -11.83
CA ALA A 670 7.50 -16.49 -10.91
C ALA A 670 8.01 -17.74 -11.64
N ALA A 671 9.12 -18.29 -11.15
CA ALA A 671 9.63 -19.57 -11.61
C ALA A 671 9.12 -20.68 -10.67
N VAL A 672 8.55 -21.74 -11.24
CA VAL A 672 8.07 -22.92 -10.53
C VAL A 672 9.00 -24.09 -10.84
N VAL A 673 9.75 -24.51 -9.84
CA VAL A 673 10.87 -25.46 -9.98
C VAL A 673 10.63 -26.69 -9.10
N PRO A 674 10.82 -27.93 -9.60
CA PRO A 674 10.80 -29.11 -8.73
C PRO A 674 11.99 -29.03 -7.75
N TYR A 675 11.73 -29.15 -6.44
CA TYR A 675 12.77 -28.93 -5.44
C TYR A 675 13.83 -30.05 -5.40
N LEU A 676 13.40 -31.30 -5.63
CA LEU A 676 14.24 -32.50 -5.57
C LEU A 676 14.74 -32.94 -6.95
N ALA A 677 14.69 -32.07 -7.96
CA ALA A 677 15.24 -32.39 -9.28
C ALA A 677 16.74 -32.74 -9.15
N PRO A 678 17.23 -33.79 -9.82
CA PRO A 678 18.66 -34.09 -9.86
C PRO A 678 19.41 -32.88 -10.42
N SER A 679 20.37 -32.40 -9.64
CA SER A 679 21.22 -31.25 -9.95
C SER A 679 22.11 -31.48 -11.17
#